data_AF-A0A517YI04-F1
#
_entry.id   AF-A0A517YI04-F1
#
_cell.length_a   1.000
_cell.length_b   1.000
_cell.length_c   1.000
_cell.angle_alpha   90.00
_cell.angle_beta   90.00
_cell.angle_gamma   90.00
#
_symmetry.space_group_name_H-M   'P 1'
#
loop_
_entity.id
_entity.type
_entity.pdbx_description
1 polymer ?
#
loop_
_entity_poly.entity_id
_entity_poly.type
_entity_poly.pdbx_seq_one_letter_code
_entity_poly.pdbx_strand_id
1 'polypeptide(L)'
;MSTVRLAILIVPALLVGANFASGAEPVNISGIYPQLAMFNNEGECGTGAVVPWANRLWVITYGPHLPFGSSDKLYEITPELQQIVRPESVGGTPANRLIHRESNQLAIGPYLIDANGKVRVIPPKLMPGRLTGTARHLTDPANKLYYATMEEGLYEVDVRSLEIKGLIVDGNKPGAGQTDEKSPATVQSKLPGYHGKGLYSAQGRLVYANNGERSEAALRDPTIPSGALAEWKGAGDWELVRRNQFTEVTGPGGILGNSKETDPLWSMGWDAKSLILMVLDGGQWHAFRLPKASHSYDGAHGWNTEWPRIRDIGEPGKTDLLMTMHGMFWRFPATFTAKTAAGIRPRSSYLKVIGDFCRWNDGLVMGCDDTAKSEFLNKRKMKGDLAGPGQSQSNLWFIQPELLDQLGPVIGRGAVWLNDEVAANKPTDPFLVAGFEHRSLVISHDHQTEVTFTIEMDEKGDGQWKTYRKARIAPQSSSRLSIPAEVKAEWLRIRSSADLTKATAVFQLSNPDRRKPVADEIFAGIAKPAQKELSGGVIYARGANLKTLRFAAKSTAGGEVKDLGSYDLDANLKLIRVDDPKGPEWAEKNYAIPTNVITIDEASVLNIDEQGRRWRLPKGDLAFDHVGPFGAERVDREVCTERDLLNVHGTFYELPAENAGGFAKVRPVATHNRRIHDYCSYRGLLVVSGIEAGDTKNPHLITSDDGLCKLWVGAVDDLWKFGKPRGVGGPWKQTKVTAKEVSDPYLMTGYDQKRLTIEHGAAKAVTFRIEADFTGTGTWSKYEEVEVPAGAALKHVFPADFSAYWVRLVPSENCTATAIFTYE
;
A
#
# COMPACT_ATOMS: atom_id res chain seq x y z
N MET A 1 55.66 53.45 -56.38
CA MET A 1 54.62 53.82 -55.40
C MET A 1 53.81 52.55 -55.12
N SER A 2 54.27 51.74 -54.17
CA SER A 2 53.65 51.57 -52.84
C SER A 2 52.31 50.83 -52.91
N THR A 3 52.37 49.50 -52.93
CA THR A 3 51.26 48.60 -52.59
C THR A 3 51.57 48.01 -51.21
N VAL A 4 50.90 48.56 -50.20
CA VAL A 4 50.99 48.12 -48.80
C VAL A 4 50.29 46.76 -48.66
N ARG A 5 51.05 45.73 -48.28
CA ARG A 5 50.52 44.44 -47.81
C ARG A 5 50.18 44.58 -46.32
N LEU A 6 48.89 44.45 -45.98
CA LEU A 6 48.42 44.40 -44.60
C LEU A 6 48.58 42.96 -44.07
N ALA A 7 49.50 42.76 -43.13
CA ALA A 7 49.65 41.51 -42.39
C ALA A 7 48.62 41.46 -41.26
N ILE A 8 47.71 40.48 -41.31
CA ILE A 8 46.77 40.19 -40.23
C ILE A 8 47.51 39.32 -39.20
N LEU A 9 47.77 39.89 -38.03
CA LEU A 9 48.27 39.19 -36.84
C LEU A 9 47.10 38.43 -36.20
N ILE A 10 47.13 37.10 -36.21
CA ILE A 10 46.18 36.27 -35.47
C ILE A 10 46.72 36.13 -34.04
N VAL A 11 46.02 36.72 -33.07
CA VAL A 11 46.23 36.49 -31.64
C VAL A 11 45.43 35.24 -31.24
N PRO A 12 46.04 34.18 -30.67
CA PRO A 12 45.27 33.06 -30.15
C PRO A 12 44.63 33.46 -28.82
N ALA A 13 43.30 33.53 -28.79
CA ALA A 13 42.55 33.65 -27.55
C ALA A 13 42.67 32.33 -26.77
N LEU A 14 43.37 32.37 -25.63
CA LEU A 14 43.38 31.32 -24.62
C LEU A 14 41.95 31.17 -24.04
N LEU A 15 41.21 30.20 -24.57
CA LEU A 15 40.02 29.65 -23.92
C LEU A 15 40.47 28.88 -22.68
N VAL A 16 40.36 29.52 -21.51
CA VAL A 16 40.37 28.83 -20.22
C VAL A 16 39.09 28.01 -20.15
N GLY A 17 39.16 26.77 -20.61
CA GLY A 17 38.12 25.78 -20.36
C GLY A 17 38.08 25.48 -18.88
N ALA A 18 37.07 26.00 -18.18
CA ALA A 18 36.71 25.51 -16.87
C ALA A 18 36.25 24.05 -17.05
N ASN A 19 37.13 23.10 -16.71
CA ASN A 19 36.74 21.71 -16.48
C ASN A 19 35.79 21.72 -15.28
N PHE A 20 34.48 21.80 -15.54
CA PHE A 20 33.50 21.29 -14.59
C PHE A 20 33.79 19.80 -14.46
N ALA A 21 34.39 19.41 -13.34
CA ALA A 21 34.46 18.01 -12.95
C ALA A 21 33.02 17.48 -12.93
N SER A 22 32.63 16.68 -13.93
CA SER A 22 31.38 15.94 -13.84
C SER A 22 31.54 14.97 -12.67
N GLY A 23 30.85 15.23 -11.56
CA GLY A 23 30.71 14.25 -10.49
C GLY A 23 30.20 12.93 -11.08
N ALA A 24 30.60 11.80 -10.48
CA ALA A 24 30.05 10.51 -10.87
C ALA A 24 28.50 10.55 -10.80
N GLU A 25 27.83 9.97 -11.79
CA GLU A 25 26.37 9.91 -11.79
C GLU A 25 25.87 9.22 -10.51
N PRO A 26 24.83 9.76 -9.85
CA PRO A 26 24.32 9.15 -8.64
C PRO A 26 23.73 7.76 -8.91
N VAL A 27 24.07 6.78 -8.05
CA VAL A 27 23.61 5.40 -8.19
C VAL A 27 22.08 5.35 -8.13
N ASN A 28 21.47 4.76 -9.15
CA ASN A 28 20.03 4.56 -9.26
C ASN A 28 19.73 3.09 -9.52
N ILE A 29 18.92 2.48 -8.67
CA ILE A 29 18.34 1.15 -8.89
C ILE A 29 16.82 1.27 -8.82
N SER A 30 16.13 0.95 -9.91
CA SER A 30 14.66 0.98 -10.00
C SER A 30 14.00 2.29 -9.58
N GLY A 31 14.67 3.42 -9.84
CA GLY A 31 14.17 4.73 -9.45
C GLY A 31 14.49 5.13 -8.02
N ILE A 32 15.26 4.33 -7.30
CA ILE A 32 15.68 4.62 -5.92
C ILE A 32 17.14 5.05 -5.93
N TYR A 33 17.40 6.17 -5.27
CA TYR A 33 18.72 6.74 -5.08
C TYR A 33 19.14 6.52 -3.62
N PRO A 34 19.96 5.51 -3.28
CA PRO A 34 20.21 5.13 -1.88
C PRO A 34 20.86 6.23 -1.04
N GLN A 35 21.59 7.15 -1.69
CA GLN A 35 22.18 8.32 -1.04
C GLN A 35 21.15 9.36 -0.58
N LEU A 36 19.92 9.35 -1.11
CA LEU A 36 18.83 10.23 -0.68
C LEU A 36 18.06 9.70 0.53
N ALA A 37 18.37 8.50 1.03
CA ALA A 37 17.67 7.93 2.16
C ALA A 37 17.78 8.80 3.42
N MET A 38 16.64 8.99 4.07
CA MET A 38 16.44 9.83 5.24
C MET A 38 16.33 8.96 6.48
N PHE A 39 16.88 9.43 7.61
CA PHE A 39 16.98 8.68 8.86
C PHE A 39 16.64 9.60 10.03
N ASN A 40 16.05 9.04 11.08
CA ASN A 40 15.84 9.72 12.35
C ASN A 40 16.20 8.79 13.54
N ASN A 41 15.84 9.19 14.76
CA ASN A 41 16.12 8.45 16.01
C ASN A 41 14.86 7.80 16.62
N GLU A 42 13.71 8.09 16.03
CA GLU A 42 12.39 7.72 16.49
C GLU A 42 11.95 6.34 15.94
N GLY A 43 10.75 5.90 16.32
CA GLY A 43 10.24 4.56 15.97
C GLY A 43 9.90 4.36 14.49
N GLU A 44 9.74 5.44 13.73
CA GLU A 44 9.31 5.50 12.33
C GLU A 44 9.99 6.71 11.68
N CYS A 45 10.20 6.68 10.36
CA CYS A 45 10.81 7.78 9.60
C CYS A 45 10.12 7.87 8.23
N GLY A 46 8.83 8.20 8.21
CA GLY A 46 8.07 8.31 6.97
C GLY A 46 8.25 9.67 6.29
N THR A 47 7.90 9.74 5.00
CA THR A 47 7.86 11.01 4.25
C THR A 47 6.49 11.66 4.37
N GLY A 48 6.41 12.81 5.06
CA GLY A 48 5.13 13.50 5.30
C GLY A 48 4.65 14.33 4.12
N ALA A 49 5.58 14.96 3.40
CA ALA A 49 5.27 15.81 2.24
C ALA A 49 6.45 15.87 1.25
N VAL A 50 6.12 15.95 -0.04
CA VAL A 50 7.06 16.15 -1.15
C VAL A 50 6.54 17.24 -2.08
N VAL A 51 7.25 18.36 -2.20
CA VAL A 51 6.77 19.54 -2.93
C VAL A 51 7.86 20.19 -3.81
N PRO A 52 7.64 20.27 -5.13
CA PRO A 52 8.39 21.14 -6.03
C PRO A 52 8.15 22.60 -5.68
N TRP A 53 9.21 23.33 -5.32
CA TRP A 53 9.13 24.77 -5.03
C TRP A 53 10.49 25.45 -5.17
N ALA A 54 10.51 26.66 -5.73
CA ALA A 54 11.74 27.46 -5.91
C ALA A 54 12.89 26.69 -6.62
N ASN A 55 12.56 25.93 -7.67
CA ASN A 55 13.52 25.07 -8.41
C ASN A 55 14.26 24.05 -7.53
N ARG A 56 13.60 23.60 -6.45
CA ARG A 56 14.05 22.54 -5.56
C ARG A 56 12.90 21.57 -5.30
N LEU A 57 13.27 20.36 -4.91
CA LEU A 57 12.35 19.39 -4.34
C LEU A 57 12.46 19.44 -2.82
N TRP A 58 11.39 19.89 -2.14
CA TRP A 58 11.33 19.95 -0.69
C TRP A 58 10.69 18.71 -0.13
N VAL A 59 11.32 18.13 0.89
CA VAL A 59 10.87 16.89 1.53
C VAL A 59 10.92 17.07 3.04
N ILE A 60 9.90 16.59 3.74
CA ILE A 60 9.88 16.58 5.20
C ILE A 60 9.62 15.17 5.71
N THR A 61 10.42 14.73 6.68
CA THR A 61 10.17 13.46 7.38
C THR A 61 9.38 13.66 8.66
N TYR A 62 8.83 12.58 9.19
CA TYR A 62 8.16 12.56 10.47
C TYR A 62 8.48 11.30 11.29
N GLY A 63 8.36 11.44 12.61
CA GLY A 63 8.37 10.33 13.57
C GLY A 63 6.97 10.02 14.11
N PRO A 64 6.78 8.88 14.82
CA PRO A 64 5.48 8.43 15.29
C PRO A 64 5.08 9.15 16.59
N HIS A 65 4.08 10.02 16.51
CA HIS A 65 3.51 10.75 17.64
C HIS A 65 4.46 11.74 18.35
N LEU A 66 4.99 12.72 17.62
CA LEU A 66 5.93 13.75 18.09
C LEU A 66 5.32 15.16 17.99
N PRO A 67 4.42 15.57 18.91
CA PRO A 67 3.76 16.87 18.86
C PRO A 67 4.65 18.07 19.24
N PHE A 68 5.84 17.84 19.79
CA PHE A 68 6.69 18.90 20.37
C PHE A 68 8.08 19.00 19.72
N GLY A 69 8.24 18.48 18.49
CA GLY A 69 9.51 18.40 17.77
C GLY A 69 10.23 17.04 17.94
N SER A 70 11.23 16.78 17.11
CA SER A 70 11.95 15.50 17.05
C SER A 70 13.29 15.64 16.31
N SER A 71 13.95 14.50 16.03
CA SER A 71 15.15 14.49 15.19
C SER A 71 14.88 14.57 13.68
N ASP A 72 13.61 14.49 13.25
CA ASP A 72 13.18 14.61 11.86
C ASP A 72 13.60 15.92 11.20
N LYS A 73 13.69 15.91 9.87
CA LYS A 73 14.34 16.98 9.10
C LYS A 73 13.48 17.49 7.96
N LEU A 74 13.72 18.76 7.63
CA LEU A 74 13.40 19.35 6.34
C LEU A 74 14.61 19.17 5.42
N TYR A 75 14.36 18.66 4.23
CA TYR A 75 15.36 18.44 3.18
C TYR A 75 15.05 19.31 1.98
N GLU A 76 16.10 19.85 1.39
CA GLU A 76 16.10 20.50 0.07
C GLU A 76 16.92 19.62 -0.88
N ILE A 77 16.33 19.23 -2.00
CA ILE A 77 17.02 18.43 -3.03
C ILE A 77 17.16 19.25 -4.30
N THR A 78 18.38 19.32 -4.83
CA THR A 78 18.68 20.03 -6.08
C THR A 78 18.32 19.19 -7.32
N PRO A 79 18.20 19.79 -8.52
CA PRO A 79 18.00 19.03 -9.76
C PRO A 79 19.07 17.95 -10.01
N GLU A 80 20.30 18.16 -9.53
CA GLU A 80 21.43 17.23 -9.59
C GLU A 80 21.39 16.15 -8.50
N LEU A 81 20.28 16.05 -7.76
CA LEU A 81 20.05 15.09 -6.68
C LEU A 81 21.02 15.22 -5.50
N GLN A 82 21.49 16.44 -5.24
CA GLN A 82 22.19 16.75 -3.99
C GLN A 82 21.16 16.98 -2.88
N GLN A 83 21.26 16.23 -1.79
CA GLN A 83 20.41 16.39 -0.61
C GLN A 83 21.06 17.35 0.40
N ILE A 84 20.33 18.40 0.75
CA ILE A 84 20.73 19.40 1.75
C ILE A 84 19.80 19.28 2.95
N VAL A 85 20.36 18.99 4.12
CA VAL A 85 19.62 19.00 5.39
C VAL A 85 19.52 20.44 5.87
N ARG A 86 18.30 20.94 6.04
CA ARG A 86 18.07 22.32 6.45
C ARG A 86 18.37 22.52 7.94
N PRO A 87 19.25 23.46 8.34
CA PRO A 87 19.58 23.70 9.74
C PRO A 87 18.38 24.22 10.56
N GLU A 88 17.35 24.73 9.87
CA GLU A 88 16.10 25.19 10.48
C GLU A 88 15.22 24.06 11.04
N SER A 89 15.60 22.80 10.81
CA SER A 89 14.80 21.62 11.18
C SER A 89 14.50 21.52 12.68
N VAL A 90 13.20 21.45 13.03
CA VAL A 90 12.67 21.25 14.39
C VAL A 90 11.95 19.90 14.59
N GLY A 91 11.82 19.11 13.52
CA GLY A 91 11.16 17.80 13.53
C GLY A 91 9.66 17.83 13.88
N GLY A 92 9.15 16.72 14.39
CA GLY A 92 7.77 16.50 14.81
C GLY A 92 7.07 15.39 14.01
N THR A 93 5.73 15.42 13.99
CA THR A 93 4.92 14.61 13.06
C THR A 93 4.18 15.45 12.00
N PRO A 94 4.89 16.11 11.07
CA PRO A 94 4.26 16.90 10.01
C PRO A 94 3.96 16.09 8.73
N ALA A 95 2.79 16.31 8.14
CA ALA A 95 2.44 15.85 6.79
C ALA A 95 1.64 16.89 5.98
N ASN A 96 1.47 18.09 6.54
CA ASN A 96 0.79 19.20 5.92
C ASN A 96 1.66 19.89 4.87
N ARG A 97 1.03 20.32 3.77
CA ARG A 97 1.63 21.24 2.80
C ARG A 97 0.57 22.12 2.12
N LEU A 98 0.95 23.33 1.74
CA LEU A 98 0.18 24.23 0.90
C LEU A 98 1.12 25.23 0.21
N ILE A 99 0.99 25.43 -1.09
CA ILE A 99 1.58 26.58 -1.78
C ILE A 99 0.58 27.74 -1.68
N HIS A 100 0.92 28.74 -0.87
CA HIS A 100 0.09 29.91 -0.63
C HIS A 100 0.39 30.98 -1.69
N ARG A 101 -0.53 31.12 -2.66
CA ARG A 101 -0.37 32.00 -3.84
C ARG A 101 -0.22 33.46 -3.42
N GLU A 102 -0.99 33.87 -2.42
CA GLU A 102 -1.16 35.26 -2.00
C GLU A 102 0.10 35.83 -1.34
N SER A 103 0.88 34.99 -0.66
CA SER A 103 2.18 35.38 -0.12
C SER A 103 3.38 34.89 -0.94
N ASN A 104 3.15 34.09 -1.99
CA ASN A 104 4.20 33.43 -2.77
C ASN A 104 5.17 32.61 -1.89
N GLN A 105 4.60 31.75 -1.03
CA GLN A 105 5.36 30.91 -0.09
C GLN A 105 4.82 29.48 -0.10
N LEU A 106 5.72 28.51 0.11
CA LEU A 106 5.37 27.15 0.46
C LEU A 106 5.26 27.03 1.99
N ALA A 107 4.09 26.67 2.48
CA ALA A 107 3.90 26.11 3.83
C ALA A 107 4.12 24.60 3.77
N ILE A 108 5.08 24.07 4.53
CA ILE A 108 5.34 22.62 4.64
C ILE A 108 5.73 22.31 6.08
N GLY A 109 4.97 21.44 6.76
CA GLY A 109 5.17 21.26 8.20
C GLY A 109 5.05 22.58 8.98
N PRO A 110 5.95 22.85 9.93
CA PRO A 110 6.03 24.13 10.65
C PRO A 110 6.80 25.22 9.88
N TYR A 111 7.13 25.02 8.60
CA TYR A 111 7.99 25.92 7.83
C TYR A 111 7.22 26.74 6.80
N LEU A 112 7.62 28.00 6.64
CA LEU A 112 7.24 28.84 5.49
C LEU A 112 8.50 29.15 4.68
N ILE A 113 8.46 28.83 3.39
CA ILE A 113 9.59 28.92 2.47
C ILE A 113 9.23 29.89 1.35
N ASP A 114 9.99 30.97 1.20
CA ASP A 114 9.74 31.94 0.14
C ASP A 114 10.21 31.45 -1.24
N ALA A 115 9.94 32.23 -2.29
CA ALA A 115 10.31 31.89 -3.66
C ALA A 115 11.83 31.86 -3.93
N ASN A 116 12.66 32.35 -2.98
CA ASN A 116 14.11 32.26 -3.04
C ASN A 116 14.67 31.08 -2.21
N GLY A 117 13.79 30.28 -1.60
CA GLY A 117 14.17 29.16 -0.74
C GLY A 117 14.55 29.55 0.69
N LYS A 118 14.28 30.78 1.13
CA LYS A 118 14.53 31.18 2.53
C LYS A 118 13.47 30.56 3.44
N VAL A 119 13.94 29.80 4.43
CA VAL A 119 13.09 29.10 5.38
C VAL A 119 12.84 29.97 6.62
N ARG A 120 11.59 30.06 7.06
CA ARG A 120 11.19 30.55 8.38
C ARG A 120 10.46 29.45 9.12
N VAL A 121 10.63 29.41 10.44
CA VAL A 121 10.14 28.32 11.30
C VAL A 121 9.09 28.85 12.26
N ILE A 122 7.98 28.15 12.37
CA ILE A 122 7.06 28.24 13.50
C ILE A 122 7.57 27.28 14.57
N PRO A 123 8.08 27.76 15.71
CA PRO A 123 8.58 26.87 16.76
C PRO A 123 7.47 25.93 17.28
N PRO A 124 7.72 24.62 17.46
CA PRO A 124 6.70 23.68 17.96
C PRO A 124 6.09 24.09 19.31
N LYS A 125 6.83 24.85 20.14
CA LYS A 125 6.28 25.38 21.39
C LYS A 125 5.15 26.38 21.20
N LEU A 126 5.12 27.12 20.08
CA LEU A 126 4.11 28.14 19.80
C LEU A 126 2.90 27.58 19.04
N MET A 127 3.07 26.46 18.35
CA MET A 127 2.02 25.72 17.64
C MET A 127 2.26 24.22 17.84
N PRO A 128 1.99 23.69 19.05
CA PRO A 128 2.19 22.29 19.35
C PRO A 128 1.19 21.40 18.60
N GLY A 129 1.56 20.14 18.44
CA GLY A 129 0.72 19.13 17.83
C GLY A 129 1.35 18.51 16.59
N ARG A 130 0.68 17.48 16.08
CA ARG A 130 1.13 16.72 14.92
C ARG A 130 0.50 17.33 13.67
N LEU A 131 1.20 18.26 13.03
CA LEU A 131 0.65 19.08 11.94
C LEU A 131 0.26 18.22 10.73
N THR A 132 -1.04 18.04 10.49
CA THR A 132 -1.54 17.06 9.51
C THR A 132 -2.07 17.71 8.24
N GLY A 133 -2.64 18.92 8.32
CA GLY A 133 -3.13 19.65 7.16
C GLY A 133 -2.96 21.17 7.25
N THR A 134 -2.85 21.82 6.09
CA THR A 134 -2.83 23.28 5.95
C THR A 134 -3.83 23.68 4.87
N ALA A 135 -4.68 24.68 5.15
CA ALA A 135 -5.73 25.11 4.23
C ALA A 135 -5.78 26.64 4.13
N ARG A 136 -6.37 27.14 3.03
CA ARG A 136 -6.62 28.58 2.85
C ARG A 136 -7.62 29.06 3.91
N HIS A 137 -7.44 30.28 4.40
CA HIS A 137 -8.33 30.86 5.39
C HIS A 137 -9.69 31.22 4.77
N LEU A 138 -10.79 31.03 5.52
CA LEU A 138 -12.15 31.23 5.00
C LEU A 138 -12.47 32.71 4.75
N THR A 139 -11.96 33.61 5.60
CA THR A 139 -12.33 35.04 5.58
C THR A 139 -11.17 36.01 5.34
N ASP A 140 -9.93 35.52 5.34
CA ASP A 140 -8.69 36.31 5.14
C ASP A 140 -7.63 35.47 4.42
N PRO A 141 -7.96 34.93 3.24
CA PRO A 141 -7.04 34.07 2.48
C PRO A 141 -5.81 34.81 1.97
N ALA A 142 -5.76 36.15 2.06
CA ALA A 142 -4.60 36.92 1.61
C ALA A 142 -3.44 36.88 2.60
N ASN A 143 -3.74 36.78 3.89
CA ASN A 143 -2.76 36.95 4.96
C ASN A 143 -2.66 35.75 5.88
N LYS A 144 -3.64 34.83 5.87
CA LYS A 144 -3.73 33.76 6.87
C LYS A 144 -3.92 32.38 6.27
N LEU A 145 -3.47 31.40 7.04
CA LEU A 145 -3.68 29.97 6.79
C LEU A 145 -4.24 29.29 8.04
N TYR A 146 -4.98 28.21 7.82
CA TYR A 146 -5.32 27.27 8.88
C TYR A 146 -4.31 26.13 8.94
N TYR A 147 -3.94 25.72 10.15
CA TYR A 147 -3.16 24.52 10.43
C TYR A 147 -3.98 23.61 11.36
N ALA A 148 -4.18 22.36 10.96
CA ALA A 148 -4.82 21.36 11.79
C ALA A 148 -3.82 20.30 12.27
N THR A 149 -4.07 19.76 13.46
CA THR A 149 -3.26 18.70 14.05
C THR A 149 -3.95 17.34 13.96
N MET A 150 -3.22 16.25 14.17
CA MET A 150 -3.80 14.90 14.21
C MET A 150 -4.72 14.66 15.41
N GLU A 151 -4.65 15.50 16.43
CA GLU A 151 -5.49 15.49 17.63
C GLU A 151 -6.51 16.63 17.59
N GLU A 152 -7.09 16.87 16.40
CA GLU A 152 -8.24 17.76 16.17
C GLU A 152 -8.00 19.24 16.47
N GLY A 153 -6.78 19.62 16.84
CA GLY A 153 -6.39 21.01 17.09
C GLY A 153 -6.46 21.84 15.81
N LEU A 154 -6.80 23.12 15.95
CA LEU A 154 -6.92 24.06 14.84
C LEU A 154 -6.31 25.41 15.21
N TYR A 155 -5.44 25.91 14.36
CA TYR A 155 -4.76 27.19 14.48
C TYR A 155 -5.02 28.07 13.25
N GLU A 156 -5.11 29.38 13.42
CA GLU A 156 -4.86 30.37 12.35
C GLU A 156 -3.45 30.94 12.50
N VAL A 157 -2.76 31.13 11.37
CA VAL A 157 -1.40 31.68 11.32
C VAL A 157 -1.32 32.79 10.30
N ASP A 158 -0.80 33.94 10.70
CA ASP A 158 -0.45 35.02 9.77
C ASP A 158 0.85 34.69 9.03
N VAL A 159 0.78 34.63 7.69
CA VAL A 159 1.89 34.15 6.85
C VAL A 159 3.06 35.13 6.76
N ARG A 160 2.91 36.36 7.26
CA ARG A 160 3.95 37.41 7.20
C ARG A 160 4.67 37.53 8.56
N SER A 161 3.92 37.60 9.65
CA SER A 161 4.44 37.77 11.01
C SER A 161 4.72 36.45 11.74
N LEU A 162 4.06 35.36 11.34
CA LEU A 162 3.98 34.08 12.07
C LEU A 162 3.26 34.16 13.42
N GLU A 163 2.42 35.18 13.62
CA GLU A 163 1.51 35.23 14.77
C GLU A 163 0.48 34.10 14.66
N ILE A 164 0.25 33.41 15.79
CA ILE A 164 -0.59 32.21 15.87
C ILE A 164 -1.73 32.47 16.84
N LYS A 165 -2.94 32.07 16.43
CA LYS A 165 -4.10 32.00 17.32
C LYS A 165 -4.72 30.61 17.27
N GLY A 166 -4.83 29.99 18.44
CA GLY A 166 -5.55 28.73 18.62
C GLY A 166 -7.06 28.95 18.51
N LEU A 167 -7.71 28.07 17.76
CA LEU A 167 -9.16 28.05 17.52
C LEU A 167 -9.81 26.83 18.19
N ILE A 168 -9.20 25.66 18.05
CA ILE A 168 -9.59 24.40 18.71
C ILE A 168 -8.35 23.82 19.38
N VAL A 169 -8.50 23.35 20.61
CA VAL A 169 -7.41 22.81 21.44
C VAL A 169 -6.93 21.49 20.86
N ASP A 170 -5.62 21.36 20.67
CA ASP A 170 -4.98 20.09 20.35
C ASP A 170 -5.12 19.11 21.53
N GLY A 171 -5.51 17.87 21.25
CA GLY A 171 -5.77 16.85 22.27
C GLY A 171 -4.54 16.30 23.00
N ASN A 172 -3.31 16.69 22.63
CA ASN A 172 -2.11 16.31 23.35
C ASN A 172 -1.99 17.11 24.66
N LYS A 173 -1.47 16.46 25.71
CA LYS A 173 -1.26 17.09 27.02
C LYS A 173 0.21 17.46 27.17
N PRO A 174 0.56 18.75 27.08
CA PRO A 174 1.95 19.17 27.23
C PRO A 174 2.42 19.04 28.69
N GLY A 175 3.65 18.60 28.86
CA GLY A 175 4.41 18.72 30.10
C GLY A 175 4.92 20.15 30.32
N ALA A 176 5.48 20.39 31.52
CA ALA A 176 5.98 21.71 31.89
C ALA A 176 7.03 22.23 30.89
N GLY A 177 6.79 23.44 30.35
CA GLY A 177 7.72 24.12 29.44
C GLY A 177 7.77 23.57 28.00
N GLN A 178 6.89 22.62 27.64
CA GLN A 178 6.79 22.10 26.28
C GLN A 178 6.04 23.03 25.32
N THR A 179 5.16 23.88 25.85
CA THR A 179 4.40 24.87 25.08
C THR A 179 4.56 26.26 25.67
N ASP A 180 4.49 27.27 24.80
CA ASP A 180 4.60 28.70 25.10
C ASP A 180 3.57 29.50 24.26
N GLU A 181 2.43 28.87 23.94
CA GLU A 181 1.34 29.43 23.12
C GLU A 181 0.93 30.83 23.60
N LYS A 182 0.84 31.79 22.68
CA LYS A 182 0.53 33.19 23.02
C LYS A 182 -0.96 33.49 23.06
N SER A 183 -1.73 32.80 22.22
CA SER A 183 -3.19 32.90 22.15
C SER A 183 -3.77 31.47 22.08
N PRO A 184 -3.78 30.72 23.20
CA PRO A 184 -4.24 29.34 23.22
C PRO A 184 -5.73 29.23 22.93
N ALA A 185 -6.13 28.11 22.31
CA ALA A 185 -7.53 27.79 22.09
C ALA A 185 -8.25 27.47 23.42
N THR A 186 -9.57 27.57 23.42
CA THR A 186 -10.42 27.17 24.58
C THR A 186 -11.48 26.13 24.22
N VAL A 187 -11.75 25.93 22.93
CA VAL A 187 -12.71 24.93 22.45
C VAL A 187 -12.06 23.55 22.45
N GLN A 188 -12.63 22.62 23.21
CA GLN A 188 -12.20 21.22 23.24
C GLN A 188 -13.02 20.42 22.24
N SER A 189 -12.35 19.67 21.36
CA SER A 189 -13.03 18.86 20.36
C SER A 189 -13.76 17.66 20.98
N LYS A 190 -14.99 17.43 20.51
CA LYS A 190 -15.78 16.23 20.76
C LYS A 190 -15.90 15.34 19.53
N LEU A 191 -15.15 15.66 18.47
CA LEU A 191 -15.14 14.86 17.26
C LEU A 191 -14.72 13.42 17.59
N PRO A 192 -15.50 12.41 17.20
CA PRO A 192 -15.10 11.02 17.43
C PRO A 192 -13.94 10.61 16.52
N GLY A 193 -13.31 9.49 16.87
CA GLY A 193 -12.13 9.01 16.16
C GLY A 193 -10.84 9.64 16.67
N TYR A 194 -9.76 9.42 15.92
CA TYR A 194 -8.39 9.81 16.26
C TYR A 194 -7.56 9.86 14.98
N HIS A 195 -6.37 10.46 15.03
CA HIS A 195 -5.35 10.35 13.98
C HIS A 195 -5.75 11.12 12.72
N GLY A 196 -5.81 12.46 12.84
CA GLY A 196 -6.10 13.37 11.74
C GLY A 196 -5.13 13.25 10.57
N LYS A 197 -5.64 13.43 9.36
CA LYS A 197 -4.90 13.22 8.11
C LYS A 197 -5.09 14.35 7.11
N GLY A 198 -6.34 14.69 6.77
CA GLY A 198 -6.67 15.62 5.69
C GLY A 198 -7.29 16.92 6.18
N LEU A 199 -6.99 18.04 5.52
CA LEU A 199 -7.61 19.35 5.75
C LEU A 199 -7.75 20.12 4.45
N TYR A 200 -8.93 20.66 4.17
CA TYR A 200 -9.14 21.53 3.00
C TYR A 200 -10.27 22.53 3.22
N SER A 201 -10.21 23.67 2.54
CA SER A 201 -11.26 24.69 2.56
C SER A 201 -11.98 24.78 1.21
N ALA A 202 -13.31 24.69 1.21
CA ALA A 202 -14.15 24.94 0.04
C ALA A 202 -15.58 25.30 0.46
N GLN A 203 -16.31 26.05 -0.37
CA GLN A 203 -17.74 26.35 -0.17
C GLN A 203 -18.08 26.91 1.23
N GLY A 204 -17.21 27.79 1.76
CA GLY A 204 -17.37 28.41 3.08
C GLY A 204 -17.14 27.48 4.26
N ARG A 205 -16.52 26.32 4.04
CA ARG A 205 -16.29 25.28 5.06
C ARG A 205 -14.82 24.90 5.09
N LEU A 206 -14.32 24.61 6.28
CA LEU A 206 -13.08 23.89 6.49
C LEU A 206 -13.43 22.44 6.80
N VAL A 207 -12.90 21.49 6.05
CA VAL A 207 -13.20 20.06 6.20
C VAL A 207 -11.96 19.33 6.70
N TYR A 208 -12.14 18.52 7.74
CA TYR A 208 -11.10 17.75 8.42
C TYR A 208 -11.43 16.25 8.37
N ALA A 209 -10.40 15.43 8.22
CA ALA A 209 -10.52 13.97 8.20
C ALA A 209 -9.57 13.33 9.23
N ASN A 210 -10.06 12.35 9.98
CA ASN A 210 -9.26 11.45 10.79
C ASN A 210 -9.61 9.97 10.48
N ASN A 211 -8.66 9.05 10.74
CA ASN A 211 -8.75 7.67 10.26
C ASN A 211 -8.63 6.59 11.34
N GLY A 212 -8.58 6.96 12.62
CA GLY A 212 -8.28 6.05 13.72
C GLY A 212 -9.36 6.01 14.79
N GLU A 213 -9.20 5.06 15.71
CA GLU A 213 -10.00 4.89 16.92
C GLU A 213 -9.09 4.48 18.07
N ARG A 214 -9.29 5.06 19.26
CA ARG A 214 -8.47 4.78 20.46
C ARG A 214 -9.21 3.81 21.37
N SER A 215 -9.39 2.58 20.90
CA SER A 215 -9.98 1.49 21.69
C SER A 215 -9.14 0.23 21.62
N GLU A 216 -9.26 -0.64 22.63
CA GLU A 216 -8.61 -1.97 22.59
C GLU A 216 -9.12 -2.81 21.41
N ALA A 217 -10.39 -2.66 21.05
CA ALA A 217 -10.98 -3.33 19.89
C ALA A 217 -10.32 -2.90 18.57
N ALA A 218 -9.92 -1.63 18.44
CA ALA A 218 -9.27 -1.10 17.23
C ALA A 218 -7.91 -1.75 16.93
N LEU A 219 -7.28 -2.36 17.93
CA LEU A 219 -6.01 -3.08 17.81
C LEU A 219 -6.18 -4.52 17.30
N ARG A 220 -7.42 -5.01 17.12
CA ARG A 220 -7.71 -6.41 16.78
C ARG A 220 -8.75 -6.56 15.68
N ASP A 221 -9.81 -5.75 15.72
CA ASP A 221 -10.96 -5.86 14.83
C ASP A 221 -11.01 -4.68 13.86
N PRO A 222 -10.69 -4.89 12.56
CA PRO A 222 -10.75 -3.84 11.54
C PRO A 222 -12.19 -3.46 11.13
N THR A 223 -13.21 -4.11 11.67
CA THR A 223 -14.61 -3.90 11.27
C THR A 223 -15.36 -2.90 12.15
N ILE A 224 -14.78 -2.49 13.27
CA ILE A 224 -15.41 -1.51 14.16
C ILE A 224 -15.50 -0.13 13.49
N PRO A 225 -16.46 0.72 13.90
CA PRO A 225 -16.45 2.11 13.47
C PRO A 225 -15.14 2.81 13.87
N SER A 226 -14.41 3.36 12.90
CA SER A 226 -13.17 4.12 13.12
C SER A 226 -13.11 5.40 12.26
N GLY A 227 -12.45 6.45 12.74
CA GLY A 227 -12.30 7.74 12.08
C GLY A 227 -13.58 8.60 11.90
N ALA A 228 -13.40 9.78 11.33
CA ALA A 228 -14.44 10.76 11.06
C ALA A 228 -14.06 11.69 9.90
N LEU A 229 -15.08 12.10 9.14
CA LEU A 229 -15.07 13.29 8.31
C LEU A 229 -15.88 14.38 9.02
N ALA A 230 -15.33 15.58 9.11
CA ALA A 230 -15.92 16.69 9.84
C ALA A 230 -15.85 17.99 9.04
N GLU A 231 -16.72 18.95 9.37
CA GLU A 231 -16.69 20.30 8.82
C GLU A 231 -16.71 21.36 9.93
N TRP A 232 -16.16 22.53 9.65
CA TRP A 232 -16.13 23.70 10.53
C TRP A 232 -16.45 24.96 9.74
N LYS A 233 -17.26 25.84 10.33
CA LYS A 233 -17.88 26.99 9.65
C LYS A 233 -17.44 28.35 10.23
N GLY A 234 -16.25 28.42 10.81
CA GLY A 234 -15.68 29.69 11.29
C GLY A 234 -15.69 29.89 12.82
N ALA A 235 -16.43 29.07 13.58
CA ALA A 235 -16.48 29.15 15.03
C ALA A 235 -16.94 27.82 15.65
N GLY A 236 -16.69 27.66 16.95
CA GLY A 236 -17.08 26.45 17.70
C GLY A 236 -16.21 25.25 17.38
N ASP A 237 -16.77 24.06 17.65
CA ASP A 237 -16.13 22.77 17.44
C ASP A 237 -16.41 22.22 16.02
N TRP A 238 -15.72 21.14 15.65
CA TRP A 238 -15.98 20.35 14.45
C TRP A 238 -17.38 19.73 14.47
N GLU A 239 -18.09 19.81 13.34
CA GLU A 239 -19.37 19.15 13.11
C GLU A 239 -19.14 17.84 12.34
N LEU A 240 -19.60 16.72 12.88
CA LEU A 240 -19.47 15.41 12.25
C LEU A 240 -20.29 15.33 10.95
N VAL A 241 -19.63 15.01 9.84
CA VAL A 241 -20.27 14.71 8.55
C VAL A 241 -20.52 13.20 8.43
N ARG A 242 -19.51 12.38 8.72
CA ARG A 242 -19.59 10.92 8.58
C ARG A 242 -18.61 10.22 9.51
N ARG A 243 -19.06 9.13 10.16
CA ARG A 243 -18.26 8.31 11.07
C ARG A 243 -17.65 7.11 10.34
N ASN A 244 -16.55 7.33 9.63
CA ASN A 244 -15.75 6.33 8.91
C ASN A 244 -14.29 6.82 8.80
N GLN A 245 -13.36 5.95 8.40
CA GLN A 245 -11.95 6.32 8.29
C GLN A 245 -11.74 7.18 7.04
N PHE A 246 -11.10 8.34 7.17
CA PHE A 246 -10.76 9.22 6.04
C PHE A 246 -9.32 9.73 6.14
N THR A 247 -8.61 9.80 5.01
CA THR A 247 -7.20 10.25 4.95
C THR A 247 -7.03 11.55 4.19
N GLU A 248 -7.59 11.66 2.98
CA GLU A 248 -7.42 12.85 2.14
C GLU A 248 -8.64 13.76 2.22
N VAL A 249 -8.39 15.06 2.19
CA VAL A 249 -9.40 16.08 1.88
C VAL A 249 -8.75 17.08 0.93
N THR A 250 -9.31 17.22 -0.26
CA THR A 250 -8.73 18.08 -1.31
C THR A 250 -9.80 18.50 -2.32
N GLY A 251 -9.42 19.28 -3.32
CA GLY A 251 -10.30 19.68 -4.41
C GLY A 251 -9.47 19.94 -5.67
N PRO A 252 -10.08 20.50 -6.74
CA PRO A 252 -9.40 20.75 -8.01
C PRO A 252 -8.14 21.61 -7.88
N GLY A 253 -8.06 22.48 -6.86
CA GLY A 253 -6.89 23.31 -6.60
C GLY A 253 -5.71 22.59 -5.95
N GLY A 254 -5.91 21.36 -5.44
CA GLY A 254 -4.88 20.57 -4.78
C GLY A 254 -4.11 21.36 -3.72
N ILE A 255 -2.79 21.22 -3.69
CA ILE A 255 -1.92 21.92 -2.72
C ILE A 255 -1.86 23.44 -2.91
N LEU A 256 -2.46 24.01 -3.95
CA LEU A 256 -2.58 25.46 -4.09
C LEU A 256 -3.85 26.02 -3.41
N GLY A 257 -4.69 25.14 -2.85
CA GLY A 257 -5.98 25.50 -2.29
C GLY A 257 -7.02 25.85 -3.36
N ASN A 258 -8.29 25.91 -2.92
CA ASN A 258 -9.43 26.17 -3.79
C ASN A 258 -9.24 27.46 -4.59
N SER A 259 -9.67 27.46 -5.85
CA SER A 259 -9.54 28.62 -6.74
C SER A 259 -10.84 29.43 -6.84
N LYS A 260 -11.97 28.75 -6.68
CA LYS A 260 -13.32 29.33 -6.69
C LYS A 260 -14.06 28.92 -5.42
N GLU A 261 -15.02 29.73 -5.02
CA GLU A 261 -15.89 29.44 -3.87
C GLU A 261 -16.77 28.20 -4.12
N THR A 262 -17.12 27.95 -5.38
CA THR A 262 -17.99 26.85 -5.82
C THR A 262 -17.22 25.58 -6.19
N ASP A 263 -15.89 25.54 -6.02
CA ASP A 263 -15.12 24.33 -6.35
C ASP A 263 -15.63 23.14 -5.51
N PRO A 264 -15.78 21.94 -6.10
CA PRO A 264 -16.10 20.75 -5.33
C PRO A 264 -14.94 20.39 -4.40
N LEU A 265 -15.27 19.66 -3.33
CA LEU A 265 -14.29 19.06 -2.43
C LEU A 265 -14.51 17.55 -2.38
N TRP A 266 -13.40 16.83 -2.36
CA TRP A 266 -13.35 15.37 -2.34
C TRP A 266 -12.62 14.89 -1.09
N SER A 267 -13.14 13.83 -0.48
CA SER A 267 -12.45 13.12 0.59
C SER A 267 -12.49 11.62 0.34
N MET A 268 -11.33 10.98 0.50
CA MET A 268 -11.17 9.54 0.34
C MET A 268 -11.02 8.86 1.69
N GLY A 269 -11.80 7.81 1.87
CA GLY A 269 -11.87 7.03 3.10
C GLY A 269 -12.28 5.59 2.83
N TRP A 270 -12.59 4.86 3.90
CA TRP A 270 -13.05 3.48 3.82
C TRP A 270 -13.82 3.05 5.07
N ASP A 271 -14.50 1.93 4.92
CA ASP A 271 -15.01 1.10 6.00
C ASP A 271 -14.62 -0.36 5.74
N ALA A 272 -15.12 -1.30 6.55
CA ALA A 272 -14.87 -2.73 6.34
C ALA A 272 -15.30 -3.24 4.95
N LYS A 273 -16.25 -2.56 4.30
CA LYS A 273 -16.94 -3.01 3.09
C LYS A 273 -16.18 -2.55 1.85
N SER A 274 -15.79 -1.28 1.78
CA SER A 274 -15.20 -0.70 0.57
C SER A 274 -14.47 0.60 0.86
N LEU A 275 -13.84 1.17 -0.18
CA LEU A 275 -13.48 2.59 -0.16
C LEU A 275 -14.75 3.45 -0.22
N ILE A 276 -14.65 4.67 0.28
CA ILE A 276 -15.70 5.69 0.30
C ILE A 276 -15.09 6.97 -0.27
N LEU A 277 -15.68 7.48 -1.36
CA LEU A 277 -15.44 8.82 -1.87
C LEU A 277 -16.60 9.71 -1.41
N MET A 278 -16.29 10.71 -0.59
CA MET A 278 -17.22 11.77 -0.20
C MET A 278 -16.98 12.99 -1.09
N VAL A 279 -18.05 13.55 -1.65
CA VAL A 279 -18.00 14.74 -2.51
C VAL A 279 -18.91 15.81 -1.94
N LEU A 280 -18.34 16.98 -1.62
CA LEU A 280 -19.10 18.19 -1.31
C LEU A 280 -19.25 19.00 -2.60
N ASP A 281 -20.47 19.05 -3.13
CA ASP A 281 -20.81 19.74 -4.37
C ASP A 281 -22.13 20.52 -4.18
N GLY A 282 -22.15 21.79 -4.58
CA GLY A 282 -23.32 22.66 -4.39
C GLY A 282 -23.80 22.75 -2.92
N GLY A 283 -22.89 22.63 -1.95
CA GLY A 283 -23.18 22.64 -0.52
C GLY A 283 -23.78 21.35 0.02
N GLN A 284 -23.82 20.27 -0.76
CA GLN A 284 -24.38 18.97 -0.38
C GLN A 284 -23.33 17.86 -0.43
N TRP A 285 -23.43 16.91 0.51
CA TRP A 285 -22.56 15.74 0.57
C TRP A 285 -23.13 14.57 -0.23
N HIS A 286 -22.29 13.97 -1.07
CA HIS A 286 -22.59 12.79 -1.88
C HIS A 286 -21.57 11.69 -1.60
N ALA A 287 -22.02 10.44 -1.52
CA ALA A 287 -21.17 9.29 -1.24
C ALA A 287 -21.11 8.35 -2.45
N PHE A 288 -19.92 7.85 -2.74
CA PHE A 288 -19.65 6.83 -3.74
C PHE A 288 -18.73 5.76 -3.14
N ARG A 289 -18.78 4.54 -3.65
CA ARG A 289 -17.96 3.41 -3.18
C ARG A 289 -17.07 2.88 -4.30
N LEU A 290 -15.84 2.54 -3.95
CA LEU A 290 -14.85 1.95 -4.85
C LEU A 290 -14.30 0.66 -4.24
N PRO A 291 -13.85 -0.31 -5.06
CA PRO A 291 -13.23 -1.52 -4.54
C PRO A 291 -11.87 -1.26 -3.90
N LYS A 292 -11.49 -2.11 -2.94
CA LYS A 292 -10.16 -2.19 -2.34
C LYS A 292 -9.30 -3.18 -3.11
N ALA A 293 -8.07 -2.81 -3.45
CA ALA A 293 -7.11 -3.71 -4.11
C ALA A 293 -6.26 -4.50 -3.09
N SER A 294 -5.91 -3.85 -1.98
CA SER A 294 -5.24 -4.45 -0.82
C SER A 294 -6.07 -4.24 0.45
N HIS A 295 -5.93 -5.14 1.42
CA HIS A 295 -6.53 -5.03 2.75
C HIS A 295 -5.50 -4.69 3.84
N SER A 296 -4.23 -4.50 3.47
CA SER A 296 -3.17 -4.16 4.43
C SER A 296 -3.34 -2.79 5.11
N TYR A 297 -4.34 -2.01 4.70
CA TYR A 297 -4.67 -0.67 5.18
C TYR A 297 -5.86 -0.66 6.15
N ASP A 298 -6.51 -1.81 6.37
CA ASP A 298 -7.83 -1.90 7.01
C ASP A 298 -7.81 -1.73 8.53
N GLY A 299 -6.64 -1.62 9.17
CA GLY A 299 -6.53 -1.47 10.63
C GLY A 299 -7.35 -0.28 11.16
N ALA A 300 -8.21 -0.56 12.14
CA ALA A 300 -9.12 0.44 12.70
C ALA A 300 -8.42 1.47 13.61
N HIS A 301 -7.19 1.22 14.09
CA HIS A 301 -6.45 2.21 14.88
C HIS A 301 -5.88 3.36 14.03
N GLY A 302 -5.76 3.17 12.72
CA GLY A 302 -5.36 4.20 11.75
C GLY A 302 -3.86 4.32 11.42
N TRP A 303 -2.99 3.44 11.92
CA TRP A 303 -1.53 3.53 11.66
C TRP A 303 -1.11 2.78 10.40
N ASN A 304 -1.85 1.76 9.96
CA ASN A 304 -1.59 1.01 8.72
C ASN A 304 -1.73 1.85 7.44
N THR A 305 -1.81 3.17 7.52
CA THR A 305 -1.82 4.01 6.33
C THR A 305 -1.19 5.35 6.65
N GLU A 306 -0.44 5.85 5.66
CA GLU A 306 0.07 7.21 5.69
C GLU A 306 -0.98 8.19 5.20
N TRP A 307 -0.68 8.96 4.16
CA TRP A 307 -1.63 9.87 3.57
C TRP A 307 -1.74 9.60 2.07
N PRO A 308 -2.43 8.53 1.65
CA PRO A 308 -2.80 8.40 0.25
C PRO A 308 -3.50 9.69 -0.23
N ARG A 309 -3.16 10.17 -1.43
CA ARG A 309 -3.53 11.52 -1.89
C ARG A 309 -4.35 11.49 -3.17
N ILE A 310 -5.08 12.59 -3.44
CA ILE A 310 -5.51 12.96 -4.79
C ILE A 310 -4.74 14.23 -5.17
N ARG A 311 -3.88 14.15 -6.19
CA ARG A 311 -3.01 15.27 -6.56
C ARG A 311 -2.73 15.33 -8.05
N ASP A 312 -2.61 16.56 -8.54
CA ASP A 312 -2.18 16.83 -9.90
C ASP A 312 -0.71 16.43 -10.08
N ILE A 313 -0.47 15.67 -11.14
CA ILE A 313 0.86 15.21 -11.56
C ILE A 313 1.26 15.78 -12.93
N GLY A 314 0.51 16.78 -13.42
CA GLY A 314 0.85 17.60 -14.57
C GLY A 314 1.11 16.80 -15.84
N GLU A 315 0.33 15.75 -16.11
CA GLU A 315 0.48 14.99 -17.35
C GLU A 315 0.12 15.90 -18.55
N PRO A 316 1.05 16.16 -19.49
CA PRO A 316 0.80 17.09 -20.59
C PRO A 316 -0.44 16.70 -21.40
N GLY A 317 -1.34 17.68 -21.62
CA GLY A 317 -2.58 17.47 -22.37
C GLY A 317 -3.67 16.69 -21.64
N LYS A 318 -3.47 16.32 -20.37
CA LYS A 318 -4.47 15.68 -19.52
C LYS A 318 -4.81 16.56 -18.33
N THR A 319 -6.08 16.53 -17.95
CA THR A 319 -6.61 17.21 -16.76
C THR A 319 -6.83 16.25 -15.60
N ASP A 320 -6.40 14.99 -15.75
CA ASP A 320 -6.61 13.95 -14.76
C ASP A 320 -5.56 14.04 -13.65
N LEU A 321 -6.01 13.90 -12.41
CA LEU A 321 -5.21 13.78 -11.20
C LEU A 321 -4.83 12.31 -10.98
N LEU A 322 -3.76 12.09 -10.22
CA LEU A 322 -3.44 10.78 -9.67
C LEU A 322 -4.10 10.66 -8.28
N MET A 323 -4.77 9.55 -8.04
CA MET A 323 -5.24 9.16 -6.72
C MET A 323 -4.56 7.85 -6.29
N THR A 324 -4.07 7.79 -5.06
CA THR A 324 -3.62 6.55 -4.42
C THR A 324 -4.58 6.17 -3.30
N MET A 325 -4.97 4.90 -3.23
CA MET A 325 -5.71 4.37 -2.08
C MET A 325 -5.66 2.83 -2.07
N HIS A 326 -5.48 2.22 -0.89
CA HIS A 326 -5.46 0.76 -0.67
C HIS A 326 -4.63 -0.02 -1.69
N GLY A 327 -3.41 0.45 -1.96
CA GLY A 327 -2.46 -0.23 -2.84
C GLY A 327 -2.82 -0.19 -4.33
N MET A 328 -3.62 0.78 -4.78
CA MET A 328 -3.92 1.00 -6.19
C MET A 328 -3.73 2.45 -6.63
N PHE A 329 -3.13 2.62 -7.80
CA PHE A 329 -3.14 3.88 -8.54
C PHE A 329 -4.44 4.02 -9.32
N TRP A 330 -5.00 5.22 -9.26
CA TRP A 330 -6.24 5.57 -9.93
C TRP A 330 -6.06 6.85 -10.73
N ARG A 331 -6.62 6.86 -11.93
CA ARG A 331 -6.91 8.09 -12.64
C ARG A 331 -8.14 8.72 -12.00
N PHE A 332 -8.04 9.99 -11.61
CA PHE A 332 -9.14 10.74 -11.00
C PHE A 332 -9.41 12.04 -11.78
N PRO A 333 -10.63 12.28 -12.27
CA PRO A 333 -10.90 13.45 -13.11
C PRO A 333 -11.00 14.72 -12.25
N ALA A 334 -10.25 15.77 -12.62
CA ALA A 334 -10.30 17.05 -11.88
C ALA A 334 -11.67 17.74 -11.93
N THR A 335 -12.55 17.34 -12.86
CA THR A 335 -13.91 17.85 -13.02
C THR A 335 -14.97 16.98 -12.32
N PHE A 336 -14.57 16.09 -11.40
CA PHE A 336 -15.52 15.22 -10.69
C PHE A 336 -16.48 16.04 -9.82
N THR A 337 -17.78 15.92 -10.10
CA THR A 337 -18.87 16.51 -9.32
C THR A 337 -19.98 15.47 -9.12
N ALA A 338 -21.01 15.77 -8.33
CA ALA A 338 -22.13 14.86 -8.17
C ALA A 338 -22.96 14.66 -9.46
N LYS A 339 -22.89 15.63 -10.40
CA LYS A 339 -23.58 15.60 -11.70
C LYS A 339 -22.71 15.10 -12.85
N THR A 340 -21.39 15.03 -12.65
CA THR A 340 -20.39 14.56 -13.63
C THR A 340 -19.46 13.57 -12.95
N ALA A 341 -20.07 12.56 -12.33
CA ALA A 341 -19.42 11.56 -11.49
C ALA A 341 -18.81 10.42 -12.32
N ALA A 342 -18.19 10.71 -13.47
CA ALA A 342 -17.57 9.69 -14.32
C ALA A 342 -16.08 9.95 -14.53
N GLY A 343 -15.35 8.88 -14.83
CA GLY A 343 -13.96 8.96 -15.32
C GLY A 343 -12.91 8.38 -14.37
N ILE A 344 -13.28 7.99 -13.15
CA ILE A 344 -12.37 7.30 -12.23
C ILE A 344 -12.00 5.94 -12.82
N ARG A 345 -10.72 5.68 -13.05
CA ARG A 345 -10.27 4.40 -13.64
C ARG A 345 -9.10 3.81 -12.83
N PRO A 346 -9.12 2.50 -12.54
CA PRO A 346 -7.96 1.83 -11.97
C PRO A 346 -6.82 1.83 -12.99
N ARG A 347 -5.58 1.93 -12.50
CA ARG A 347 -4.36 1.84 -13.31
C ARG A 347 -3.61 0.55 -13.03
N SER A 348 -2.83 0.49 -11.95
CA SER A 348 -2.19 -0.74 -11.48
C SER A 348 -2.12 -0.77 -9.95
N SER A 349 -1.96 -1.97 -9.38
CA SER A 349 -1.71 -2.12 -7.93
C SER A 349 -0.22 -1.97 -7.61
N TYR A 350 0.09 -1.46 -6.42
CA TYR A 350 1.46 -1.26 -5.91
C TYR A 350 1.64 -1.85 -4.49
N LEU A 351 2.89 -2.02 -4.06
CA LEU A 351 3.27 -2.62 -2.77
C LEU A 351 3.85 -1.61 -1.78
N LYS A 352 4.58 -0.59 -2.26
CA LYS A 352 5.12 0.50 -1.42
C LYS A 352 4.07 1.14 -0.53
N VAL A 353 4.49 1.66 0.63
CA VAL A 353 3.68 2.60 1.41
C VAL A 353 4.03 4.02 0.94
N ILE A 354 3.04 4.73 0.39
CA ILE A 354 3.22 6.07 -0.23
C ILE A 354 2.45 7.10 0.58
N GLY A 355 3.16 8.10 1.13
CA GLY A 355 2.60 9.16 1.97
C GLY A 355 2.32 10.49 1.24
N ASP A 356 3.03 10.78 0.15
CA ASP A 356 2.78 11.91 -0.74
C ASP A 356 3.48 11.69 -2.08
N PHE A 357 3.13 12.46 -3.11
CA PHE A 357 3.81 12.38 -4.40
C PHE A 357 3.68 13.65 -5.21
N CYS A 358 4.61 13.90 -6.12
CA CYS A 358 4.56 15.04 -7.02
C CYS A 358 5.17 14.73 -8.39
N ARG A 359 4.86 15.56 -9.39
CA ARG A 359 5.70 15.66 -10.58
C ARG A 359 6.98 16.40 -10.26
N TRP A 360 8.12 15.90 -10.71
CA TRP A 360 9.41 16.60 -10.66
C TRP A 360 10.17 16.34 -11.95
N ASN A 361 10.51 17.42 -12.67
CA ASN A 361 11.00 17.34 -14.04
C ASN A 361 10.05 16.51 -14.92
N ASP A 362 10.57 15.50 -15.60
CA ASP A 362 9.80 14.62 -16.49
C ASP A 362 9.19 13.41 -15.78
N GLY A 363 9.56 13.17 -14.52
CA GLY A 363 9.13 12.01 -13.73
C GLY A 363 8.18 12.35 -12.59
N LEU A 364 7.84 11.32 -11.84
CA LEU A 364 7.09 11.40 -10.58
C LEU A 364 8.02 11.02 -9.42
N VAL A 365 7.81 11.65 -8.28
CA VAL A 365 8.53 11.33 -7.04
C VAL A 365 7.50 10.94 -5.99
N MET A 366 7.65 9.74 -5.45
CA MET A 366 6.85 9.22 -4.35
C MET A 366 7.64 9.35 -3.04
N GLY A 367 7.05 9.98 -2.03
CA GLY A 367 7.54 9.92 -0.66
C GLY A 367 7.08 8.63 -0.01
N CYS A 368 8.02 7.78 0.41
CA CYS A 368 7.72 6.47 0.97
C CYS A 368 7.83 6.45 2.50
N ASP A 369 7.27 5.39 3.08
CA ASP A 369 7.61 4.89 4.41
C ASP A 369 8.08 3.43 4.30
N ASP A 370 9.38 3.21 4.48
CA ASP A 370 10.03 1.95 4.09
C ASP A 370 10.40 1.05 5.27
N THR A 371 10.92 1.59 6.37
CA THR A 371 11.47 0.78 7.45
C THR A 371 11.38 1.50 8.79
N ALA A 372 10.58 0.95 9.70
CA ALA A 372 10.54 1.35 11.10
C ALA A 372 11.74 0.79 11.89
N LYS A 373 12.08 1.42 13.02
CA LYS A 373 13.14 0.98 13.94
C LYS A 373 12.92 -0.46 14.44
N SER A 374 11.66 -0.83 14.60
CA SER A 374 11.18 -2.15 14.95
C SER A 374 9.73 -2.28 14.51
N GLU A 375 9.28 -3.50 14.29
CA GLU A 375 7.89 -3.79 13.97
C GLU A 375 6.95 -3.24 15.05
N PHE A 376 5.82 -2.68 14.61
CA PHE A 376 4.74 -2.22 15.49
C PHE A 376 3.91 -3.41 16.03
N LEU A 377 2.72 -3.62 15.47
CA LEU A 377 1.81 -4.71 15.87
C LEU A 377 2.04 -6.01 15.08
N ASN A 378 2.88 -5.96 14.05
CA ASN A 378 2.94 -7.00 13.02
C ASN A 378 3.88 -8.17 13.38
N LYS A 379 3.71 -8.75 14.58
CA LYS A 379 4.52 -9.89 15.07
C LYS A 379 3.81 -11.22 14.80
N ARG A 380 4.57 -12.23 14.36
CA ARG A 380 4.04 -13.56 13.96
C ARG A 380 5.04 -14.68 14.21
N LYS A 381 4.55 -15.90 14.40
CA LYS A 381 5.37 -17.12 14.48
C LYS A 381 6.26 -17.31 13.24
N MET A 382 5.74 -17.01 12.04
CA MET A 382 6.47 -17.16 10.78
C MET A 382 7.71 -16.27 10.67
N LYS A 383 7.79 -15.18 11.45
CA LYS A 383 8.95 -14.27 11.49
C LYS A 383 10.03 -14.72 12.48
N GLY A 384 9.62 -15.48 13.51
CA GLY A 384 10.45 -15.79 14.67
C GLY A 384 10.74 -14.55 15.53
N ASP A 385 11.76 -14.65 16.38
CA ASP A 385 12.21 -13.54 17.25
C ASP A 385 13.16 -12.60 16.51
N LEU A 386 12.69 -12.00 15.41
CA LEU A 386 13.47 -11.10 14.58
C LEU A 386 13.76 -9.78 15.29
N ALA A 387 15.03 -9.43 15.46
CA ALA A 387 15.39 -8.09 15.91
C ALA A 387 14.99 -7.04 14.86
N GLY A 388 14.51 -5.88 15.33
CA GLY A 388 14.21 -4.75 14.46
C GLY A 388 15.49 -4.17 13.83
N PRO A 389 15.37 -3.47 12.68
CA PRO A 389 16.47 -2.75 12.01
C PRO A 389 17.29 -1.82 12.93
N GLY A 390 16.70 -1.38 14.03
CA GLY A 390 17.37 -0.60 15.07
C GLY A 390 17.48 0.90 14.76
N GLN A 391 17.12 1.32 13.54
CA GLN A 391 16.93 2.72 13.16
C GLN A 391 15.95 2.83 12.00
N SER A 392 15.04 3.80 12.09
CA SER A 392 14.04 4.05 11.07
C SER A 392 14.66 4.77 9.87
N GLN A 393 14.19 4.41 8.68
CA GLN A 393 14.70 4.99 7.44
C GLN A 393 13.70 4.83 6.29
N SER A 394 13.63 5.86 5.44
CA SER A 394 12.82 5.88 4.23
C SER A 394 13.54 6.57 3.09
N ASN A 395 13.04 6.38 1.88
CA ASN A 395 13.57 7.02 0.70
C ASN A 395 12.47 7.51 -0.25
N LEU A 396 12.90 8.25 -1.27
CA LEU A 396 12.07 8.66 -2.38
C LEU A 396 12.13 7.60 -3.49
N TRP A 397 11.02 7.43 -4.19
CA TRP A 397 10.93 6.57 -5.37
C TRP A 397 10.59 7.39 -6.61
N PHE A 398 11.56 7.50 -7.52
CA PHE A 398 11.46 8.26 -8.76
C PHE A 398 11.02 7.34 -9.89
N ILE A 399 9.87 7.61 -10.49
CA ILE A 399 9.31 6.76 -11.54
C ILE A 399 8.94 7.57 -12.77
N GLN A 400 8.95 6.90 -13.92
CA GLN A 400 8.34 7.46 -15.13
C GLN A 400 6.81 7.30 -15.05
N PRO A 401 6.02 8.24 -15.58
CA PRO A 401 4.55 8.19 -15.51
C PRO A 401 3.92 6.90 -16.04
N GLU A 402 4.53 6.27 -17.04
CA GLU A 402 4.09 5.01 -17.65
C GLU A 402 4.10 3.85 -16.65
N LEU A 403 4.98 3.90 -15.64
CA LEU A 403 5.09 2.83 -14.67
C LEU A 403 3.81 2.66 -13.86
N LEU A 404 2.99 3.70 -13.66
CA LEU A 404 1.77 3.53 -12.87
C LEU A 404 0.70 2.65 -13.58
N ASP A 405 0.91 2.25 -14.84
CA ASP A 405 0.07 1.27 -15.56
C ASP A 405 0.74 -0.10 -15.74
N GLN A 406 1.95 -0.30 -15.20
CA GLN A 406 2.82 -1.45 -15.54
C GLN A 406 3.22 -2.31 -14.34
N LEU A 407 2.66 -2.04 -13.15
CA LEU A 407 2.95 -2.79 -11.92
C LEU A 407 2.01 -4.01 -11.78
N GLY A 408 1.36 -4.16 -10.62
CA GLY A 408 0.48 -5.28 -10.33
C GLY A 408 -0.88 -5.18 -11.02
N PRO A 409 -1.63 -6.29 -11.05
CA PRO A 409 -2.87 -6.39 -11.79
C PRO A 409 -3.95 -5.46 -11.22
N VAL A 410 -4.83 -4.98 -12.10
CA VAL A 410 -6.08 -4.33 -11.69
C VAL A 410 -6.99 -5.39 -11.11
N ILE A 411 -7.04 -5.46 -9.79
CA ILE A 411 -7.93 -6.33 -9.03
C ILE A 411 -8.48 -5.53 -7.86
N GLY A 412 -9.77 -5.69 -7.59
CA GLY A 412 -10.41 -5.02 -6.48
C GLY A 412 -11.69 -5.73 -6.05
N ARG A 413 -12.01 -5.60 -4.76
CA ARG A 413 -13.29 -6.07 -4.21
C ARG A 413 -13.84 -5.09 -3.22
N GLY A 414 -15.15 -5.10 -3.08
CA GLY A 414 -15.80 -4.30 -2.06
C GLY A 414 -17.28 -4.62 -2.01
N ALA A 415 -17.87 -4.34 -0.87
CA ALA A 415 -19.27 -4.57 -0.63
C ALA A 415 -20.02 -3.26 -0.44
N VAL A 416 -21.30 -3.27 -0.80
CA VAL A 416 -22.26 -2.23 -0.39
C VAL A 416 -23.02 -2.66 0.86
N TRP A 417 -23.15 -3.98 1.06
CA TRP A 417 -23.61 -4.59 2.31
C TRP A 417 -22.69 -5.73 2.74
N LEU A 418 -22.37 -5.84 4.02
CA LEU A 418 -21.57 -6.91 4.60
C LEU A 418 -22.19 -7.36 5.93
N ASN A 419 -23.07 -8.35 5.87
CA ASN A 419 -23.89 -8.81 7.00
C ASN A 419 -24.70 -7.67 7.64
N ASP A 420 -25.17 -6.74 6.83
CA ASP A 420 -25.88 -5.55 7.30
C ASP A 420 -27.39 -5.77 7.37
N GLU A 421 -28.04 -4.99 8.24
CA GLU A 421 -29.47 -4.71 8.14
C GLU A 421 -29.74 -3.84 6.91
N VAL A 422 -30.79 -4.19 6.15
CA VAL A 422 -31.16 -3.51 4.90
C VAL A 422 -32.62 -3.15 4.92
N ALA A 423 -32.93 -1.87 4.74
CA ALA A 423 -34.31 -1.42 4.56
C ALA A 423 -34.80 -1.69 3.13
N ALA A 424 -36.07 -2.10 3.02
CA ALA A 424 -36.74 -2.32 1.75
C ALA A 424 -36.72 -1.05 0.88
N ASN A 425 -36.48 -1.23 -0.42
CA ASN A 425 -36.52 -0.23 -1.47
C ASN A 425 -35.54 0.95 -1.31
N LYS A 426 -34.67 0.96 -0.30
CA LYS A 426 -33.62 1.96 -0.14
C LYS A 426 -32.41 1.62 -1.02
N PRO A 427 -31.99 2.49 -1.94
CA PRO A 427 -30.79 2.24 -2.74
C PRO A 427 -29.54 2.35 -1.88
N THR A 428 -28.54 1.52 -2.18
CA THR A 428 -27.18 1.67 -1.66
C THR A 428 -26.51 2.93 -2.19
N ASP A 429 -25.38 3.29 -1.57
CA ASP A 429 -24.38 4.15 -2.21
C ASP A 429 -24.02 3.54 -3.59
N PRO A 430 -23.81 4.37 -4.64
CA PRO A 430 -23.25 3.95 -5.92
C PRO A 430 -21.90 3.25 -5.77
N PHE A 431 -21.70 2.13 -6.47
CA PHE A 431 -20.44 1.38 -6.48
C PHE A 431 -19.80 1.40 -7.87
N LEU A 432 -18.53 1.81 -7.93
CA LEU A 432 -17.78 1.93 -9.19
C LEU A 432 -17.55 0.54 -9.80
N VAL A 433 -17.98 0.36 -11.04
CA VAL A 433 -17.68 -0.86 -11.83
C VAL A 433 -16.98 -0.57 -13.15
N ALA A 434 -16.87 0.69 -13.54
CA ALA A 434 -16.15 1.08 -14.74
C ALA A 434 -14.63 0.90 -14.61
N GLY A 435 -13.99 0.56 -15.73
CA GLY A 435 -12.56 0.26 -15.79
C GLY A 435 -12.20 -1.19 -15.43
N PHE A 436 -13.20 -2.04 -15.16
CA PHE A 436 -13.03 -3.46 -14.90
C PHE A 436 -13.69 -4.31 -15.99
N GLU A 437 -12.97 -5.29 -16.53
CA GLU A 437 -13.42 -6.20 -17.59
C GLU A 437 -14.15 -7.42 -17.01
N HIS A 438 -13.63 -8.00 -15.94
CA HIS A 438 -14.22 -9.12 -15.22
C HIS A 438 -14.97 -8.61 -14.00
N ARG A 439 -16.29 -8.81 -14.00
CA ARG A 439 -17.17 -8.23 -13.01
C ARG A 439 -18.21 -9.24 -12.58
N SER A 440 -18.27 -9.51 -11.28
CA SER A 440 -19.36 -10.25 -10.68
C SER A 440 -19.85 -9.62 -9.39
N LEU A 441 -21.12 -9.86 -9.09
CA LEU A 441 -21.80 -9.43 -7.89
C LEU A 441 -22.35 -10.68 -7.18
N VAL A 442 -21.97 -10.87 -5.94
CA VAL A 442 -22.54 -11.93 -5.09
C VAL A 442 -23.46 -11.28 -4.07
N ILE A 443 -24.70 -11.75 -4.03
CA ILE A 443 -25.71 -11.30 -3.06
C ILE A 443 -26.13 -12.50 -2.22
N SER A 444 -26.18 -12.34 -0.91
CA SER A 444 -26.75 -13.31 0.02
C SER A 444 -27.62 -12.62 1.07
N HIS A 445 -28.60 -13.36 1.61
CA HIS A 445 -29.46 -12.88 2.70
C HIS A 445 -29.93 -14.03 3.60
N ASP A 446 -30.37 -13.70 4.81
CA ASP A 446 -30.92 -14.64 5.80
C ASP A 446 -32.47 -14.67 5.84
N HIS A 447 -33.12 -13.89 4.97
CA HIS A 447 -34.58 -13.82 4.92
C HIS A 447 -35.25 -15.17 4.58
N GLN A 448 -36.40 -15.45 5.20
CA GLN A 448 -37.14 -16.72 5.15
C GLN A 448 -37.95 -16.94 3.87
N THR A 449 -38.18 -15.88 3.10
CA THR A 449 -38.86 -15.96 1.80
C THR A 449 -37.92 -15.51 0.69
N GLU A 450 -38.28 -15.82 -0.55
CA GLU A 450 -37.61 -15.26 -1.73
C GLU A 450 -37.57 -13.72 -1.65
N VAL A 451 -36.43 -13.13 -1.97
CA VAL A 451 -36.24 -11.67 -2.02
C VAL A 451 -35.86 -11.26 -3.44
N THR A 452 -36.45 -10.17 -3.93
CA THR A 452 -36.05 -9.57 -5.21
C THR A 452 -35.07 -8.42 -4.96
N PHE A 453 -33.86 -8.56 -5.50
CA PHE A 453 -32.88 -7.48 -5.55
C PHE A 453 -32.96 -6.76 -6.89
N THR A 454 -33.18 -5.46 -6.86
CA THR A 454 -33.15 -4.61 -8.06
C THR A 454 -31.78 -3.95 -8.17
N ILE A 455 -31.05 -4.29 -9.22
CA ILE A 455 -29.78 -3.66 -9.58
C ILE A 455 -30.07 -2.55 -10.58
N GLU A 456 -29.65 -1.34 -10.24
CA GLU A 456 -29.75 -0.15 -11.08
C GLU A 456 -28.36 0.28 -11.55
N MET A 457 -28.30 0.87 -12.74
CA MET A 457 -27.07 1.40 -13.31
C MET A 457 -27.21 2.87 -13.69
N ASP A 458 -26.13 3.62 -13.46
CA ASP A 458 -25.85 4.90 -14.08
C ASP A 458 -24.78 4.65 -15.14
N GLU A 459 -25.16 4.80 -16.41
CA GLU A 459 -24.30 4.50 -17.55
C GLU A 459 -23.23 5.58 -17.78
N LYS A 460 -23.53 6.83 -17.44
CA LYS A 460 -22.72 8.00 -17.81
C LYS A 460 -22.12 8.73 -16.62
N GLY A 461 -22.49 8.38 -15.40
CA GLY A 461 -22.15 9.12 -14.19
C GLY A 461 -22.86 10.47 -14.10
N ASP A 462 -24.05 10.61 -14.68
CA ASP A 462 -24.84 11.85 -14.69
C ASP A 462 -26.00 11.83 -13.69
N GLY A 463 -26.10 10.77 -12.87
CA GLY A 463 -27.15 10.57 -11.89
C GLY A 463 -28.45 10.01 -12.46
N GLN A 464 -28.50 9.65 -13.75
CA GLN A 464 -29.68 9.04 -14.36
C GLN A 464 -29.68 7.52 -14.19
N TRP A 465 -30.44 7.06 -13.19
CA TRP A 465 -30.54 5.65 -12.83
C TRP A 465 -31.61 4.92 -13.64
N LYS A 466 -31.24 3.78 -14.23
CA LYS A 466 -32.18 2.82 -14.84
C LYS A 466 -32.03 1.44 -14.24
N THR A 467 -33.13 0.69 -14.21
CA THR A 467 -33.06 -0.73 -13.81
C THR A 467 -32.27 -1.51 -14.84
N TYR A 468 -31.20 -2.17 -14.39
CA TYR A 468 -30.39 -3.08 -15.21
C TYR A 468 -30.90 -4.51 -15.09
N ARG A 469 -31.11 -5.00 -13.87
CA ARG A 469 -31.49 -6.40 -13.61
C ARG A 469 -32.31 -6.50 -12.32
N LYS A 470 -33.25 -7.46 -12.29
CA LYS A 470 -33.88 -7.94 -11.07
C LYS A 470 -33.44 -9.38 -10.83
N ALA A 471 -32.90 -9.66 -9.65
CA ALA A 471 -32.48 -11.00 -9.25
C ALA A 471 -33.38 -11.48 -8.13
N ARG A 472 -34.05 -12.63 -8.35
CA ARG A 472 -34.82 -13.31 -7.30
C ARG A 472 -33.91 -14.34 -6.64
N ILE A 473 -33.73 -14.21 -5.34
CA ILE A 473 -32.84 -15.09 -4.56
C ILE A 473 -33.70 -15.86 -3.58
N ALA A 474 -33.53 -17.19 -3.61
CA ALA A 474 -34.26 -18.11 -2.75
C ALA A 474 -34.02 -17.79 -1.26
N PRO A 475 -34.95 -18.21 -0.37
CA PRO A 475 -34.78 -18.07 1.07
C PRO A 475 -33.39 -18.49 1.55
N GLN A 476 -32.79 -17.69 2.43
CA GLN A 476 -31.55 -18.01 3.13
C GLN A 476 -30.40 -18.47 2.19
N SER A 477 -30.32 -17.85 1.01
CA SER A 477 -29.44 -18.31 -0.06
C SER A 477 -28.55 -17.19 -0.59
N SER A 478 -27.70 -17.56 -1.53
CA SER A 478 -26.79 -16.66 -2.24
C SER A 478 -26.95 -16.84 -3.74
N SER A 479 -26.75 -15.76 -4.49
CA SER A 479 -26.66 -15.81 -5.94
C SER A 479 -25.46 -15.01 -6.42
N ARG A 480 -24.73 -15.58 -7.39
CA ARG A 480 -23.65 -14.90 -8.10
C ARG A 480 -24.17 -14.45 -9.46
N LEU A 481 -23.99 -13.17 -9.75
CA LEU A 481 -24.41 -12.53 -10.99
C LEU A 481 -23.18 -12.06 -11.74
N SER A 482 -22.95 -12.62 -12.93
CA SER A 482 -21.99 -12.07 -13.89
C SER A 482 -22.51 -10.76 -14.47
N ILE A 483 -21.62 -9.77 -14.62
CA ILE A 483 -21.89 -8.47 -15.24
C ILE A 483 -21.00 -8.36 -16.49
N PRO A 484 -21.51 -8.76 -17.67
CA PRO A 484 -20.71 -8.84 -18.91
C PRO A 484 -20.07 -7.50 -19.27
N ALA A 485 -18.87 -7.48 -19.84
CA ALA A 485 -18.09 -6.27 -20.14
C ALA A 485 -18.85 -5.27 -21.04
N GLU A 486 -19.80 -5.75 -21.85
CA GLU A 486 -20.65 -4.96 -22.75
C GLU A 486 -21.64 -4.07 -22.00
N VAL A 487 -21.93 -4.39 -20.73
CA VAL A 487 -22.75 -3.54 -19.86
C VAL A 487 -21.96 -2.29 -19.52
N LYS A 488 -22.32 -1.18 -20.18
CA LYS A 488 -21.77 0.15 -19.91
C LYS A 488 -22.43 0.70 -18.66
N ALA A 489 -21.71 0.64 -17.55
CA ALA A 489 -22.12 1.19 -16.27
C ALA A 489 -20.91 1.89 -15.66
N GLU A 490 -21.05 3.18 -15.36
CA GLU A 490 -20.11 3.88 -14.51
C GLU A 490 -20.29 3.38 -13.06
N TRP A 491 -21.55 3.38 -12.62
CA TRP A 491 -21.94 2.99 -11.27
C TRP A 491 -23.07 1.97 -11.26
N LEU A 492 -23.07 1.09 -10.27
CA LEU A 492 -24.20 0.23 -9.91
C LEU A 492 -24.68 0.54 -8.49
N ARG A 493 -25.97 0.39 -8.25
CA ARG A 493 -26.55 0.39 -6.89
C ARG A 493 -27.64 -0.66 -6.76
N ILE A 494 -27.94 -1.07 -5.53
CA ILE A 494 -28.83 -2.21 -5.24
C ILE A 494 -29.97 -1.76 -4.34
N ARG A 495 -31.16 -2.33 -4.55
CA ARG A 495 -32.31 -2.24 -3.63
C ARG A 495 -32.82 -3.63 -3.31
N SER A 496 -33.17 -3.89 -2.05
CA SER A 496 -33.93 -5.08 -1.64
C SER A 496 -35.43 -4.80 -1.76
N SER A 497 -36.25 -5.81 -2.08
CA SER A 497 -37.71 -5.71 -2.03
C SER A 497 -38.29 -5.86 -0.62
N ALA A 498 -37.49 -6.29 0.36
CA ALA A 498 -37.89 -6.56 1.73
C ALA A 498 -36.87 -6.00 2.72
N ASP A 499 -37.30 -5.77 3.95
CA ASP A 499 -36.40 -5.50 5.07
C ASP A 499 -35.62 -6.79 5.37
N LEU A 500 -34.29 -6.69 5.50
CA LEU A 500 -33.41 -7.81 5.76
C LEU A 500 -32.64 -7.56 7.05
N THR A 501 -32.49 -8.60 7.86
CA THR A 501 -31.67 -8.55 9.08
C THR A 501 -30.19 -8.72 8.77
N LYS A 502 -29.85 -9.59 7.82
CA LYS A 502 -28.47 -9.74 7.33
C LYS A 502 -28.46 -9.93 5.83
N ALA A 503 -27.85 -8.98 5.14
CA ALA A 503 -27.55 -9.09 3.72
C ALA A 503 -26.07 -8.81 3.45
N THR A 504 -25.53 -9.52 2.47
CA THR A 504 -24.22 -9.23 1.89
C THR A 504 -24.38 -9.02 0.39
N ALA A 505 -23.78 -7.96 -0.13
CA ALA A 505 -23.71 -7.68 -1.56
C ALA A 505 -22.30 -7.20 -1.90
N VAL A 506 -21.51 -8.09 -2.49
CA VAL A 506 -20.08 -7.88 -2.75
C VAL A 506 -19.77 -7.94 -4.24
N PHE A 507 -19.06 -6.93 -4.72
CA PHE A 507 -18.51 -6.85 -6.06
C PHE A 507 -17.10 -7.46 -6.08
N GLN A 508 -16.86 -8.31 -7.06
CA GLN A 508 -15.54 -8.85 -7.41
C GLN A 508 -15.18 -8.32 -8.79
N LEU A 509 -14.09 -7.55 -8.85
CA LEU A 509 -13.72 -6.79 -10.03
C LEU A 509 -12.25 -7.05 -10.37
N SER A 510 -11.94 -7.30 -11.64
CA SER A 510 -10.56 -7.40 -12.11
C SER A 510 -10.46 -7.14 -13.61
N ASN A 511 -9.23 -6.94 -14.08
CA ASN A 511 -8.87 -7.07 -15.49
C ASN A 511 -8.04 -8.34 -15.69
N PRO A 512 -7.92 -8.84 -16.93
CA PRO A 512 -6.98 -9.90 -17.27
C PRO A 512 -5.56 -9.55 -16.80
N ASP A 513 -4.90 -10.47 -16.10
CA ASP A 513 -3.49 -10.31 -15.75
C ASP A 513 -2.62 -10.61 -16.97
N ARG A 514 -2.11 -9.55 -17.61
CA ARG A 514 -1.33 -9.65 -18.86
C ARG A 514 0.14 -9.96 -18.61
N ARG A 515 0.58 -10.09 -17.35
CA ARG A 515 1.97 -10.42 -17.03
C ARG A 515 2.28 -11.84 -17.50
N LYS A 516 3.41 -11.97 -18.18
CA LYS A 516 3.90 -13.28 -18.64
C LYS A 516 4.36 -14.12 -17.45
N PRO A 517 4.41 -15.46 -17.57
CA PRO A 517 4.92 -16.31 -16.50
C PRO A 517 6.45 -16.31 -16.37
N VAL A 518 7.14 -15.59 -17.24
CA VAL A 518 8.60 -15.49 -17.29
C VAL A 518 9.03 -14.25 -16.51
N ALA A 519 9.98 -14.43 -15.61
CA ALA A 519 10.58 -13.35 -14.84
C ALA A 519 11.44 -12.45 -15.74
N ASP A 520 11.41 -11.16 -15.48
CA ASP A 520 12.28 -10.17 -16.14
C ASP A 520 13.78 -10.42 -15.83
N GLU A 521 14.64 -9.98 -16.75
CA GLU A 521 16.10 -10.13 -16.66
C GLU A 521 16.71 -9.36 -15.47
N ILE A 522 16.01 -8.39 -14.87
CA ILE A 522 16.47 -7.76 -13.62
C ILE A 522 16.70 -8.79 -12.50
N PHE A 523 16.09 -9.98 -12.56
CA PHE A 523 16.26 -11.05 -11.57
C PHE A 523 17.30 -12.10 -11.96
N ALA A 524 17.99 -11.92 -13.10
CA ALA A 524 19.10 -12.77 -13.49
C ALA A 524 20.18 -12.75 -12.39
N GLY A 525 20.66 -13.92 -11.98
CA GLY A 525 21.61 -14.08 -10.87
C GLY A 525 20.99 -14.55 -9.56
N ILE A 526 19.70 -14.30 -9.30
CA ILE A 526 19.06 -14.89 -8.11
C ILE A 526 18.95 -16.40 -8.34
N ALA A 527 19.36 -17.20 -7.35
CA ALA A 527 19.50 -18.64 -7.46
C ALA A 527 18.17 -19.32 -7.86
N LYS A 528 18.23 -20.18 -8.87
CA LYS A 528 17.10 -21.03 -9.32
C LYS A 528 16.90 -22.23 -8.38
N PRO A 529 15.76 -22.94 -8.43
CA PRO A 529 15.44 -24.01 -7.48
C PRO A 529 16.47 -25.15 -7.42
N ALA A 530 17.10 -25.46 -8.56
CA ALA A 530 18.13 -26.50 -8.71
C ALA A 530 19.58 -25.99 -8.53
N GLN A 531 19.78 -24.70 -8.21
CA GLN A 531 21.11 -24.12 -8.07
C GLN A 531 21.81 -24.69 -6.84
N LYS A 532 23.04 -25.18 -7.03
CA LYS A 532 23.85 -25.77 -5.95
C LYS A 532 24.92 -24.83 -5.43
N GLU A 533 25.54 -24.05 -6.31
CA GLU A 533 26.61 -23.11 -5.98
C GLU A 533 26.08 -21.68 -5.94
N LEU A 534 26.01 -21.11 -4.74
CA LEU A 534 25.52 -19.76 -4.51
C LEU A 534 26.15 -19.17 -3.25
N SER A 535 26.02 -17.85 -3.11
CA SER A 535 26.25 -17.12 -1.88
C SER A 535 24.91 -16.73 -1.24
N GLY A 536 24.85 -16.84 0.07
CA GLY A 536 23.65 -16.54 0.87
C GLY A 536 24.07 -16.18 2.28
N GLY A 537 23.11 -16.22 3.21
CA GLY A 537 23.31 -15.76 4.58
C GLY A 537 22.28 -14.73 5.00
N VAL A 538 22.43 -14.24 6.23
CA VAL A 538 21.45 -13.37 6.89
C VAL A 538 21.78 -11.91 6.64
N ILE A 539 20.76 -11.10 6.33
CA ILE A 539 20.88 -9.67 6.06
C ILE A 539 19.98 -8.83 6.95
N TYR A 540 20.50 -7.68 7.39
CA TYR A 540 19.76 -6.73 8.21
C TYR A 540 20.36 -5.32 8.15
N ALA A 541 19.49 -4.31 8.17
CA ALA A 541 19.92 -2.92 8.33
C ALA A 541 20.45 -2.71 9.75
N ARG A 542 21.49 -1.89 9.90
CA ARG A 542 22.15 -1.65 11.18
C ARG A 542 21.69 -0.32 11.78
N GLY A 543 21.26 -0.38 13.04
CA GLY A 543 20.91 0.80 13.83
C GLY A 543 22.12 1.59 14.36
N ALA A 544 21.90 2.36 15.43
CA ALA A 544 22.93 3.17 16.09
C ALA A 544 23.66 4.16 15.15
N ASN A 545 22.96 4.69 14.16
CA ASN A 545 23.47 5.65 13.19
C ASN A 545 24.61 5.13 12.28
N LEU A 546 24.78 3.80 12.19
CA LEU A 546 25.72 3.17 11.28
C LEU A 546 25.29 3.32 9.82
N LYS A 547 23.97 3.25 9.56
CA LYS A 547 23.33 3.46 8.25
C LYS A 547 23.90 2.59 7.12
N THR A 548 24.37 1.39 7.47
CA THR A 548 24.79 0.32 6.54
C THR A 548 23.88 -0.89 6.70
N LEU A 549 23.89 -1.78 5.71
CA LEU A 549 23.29 -3.10 5.80
C LEU A 549 24.38 -4.14 6.07
N ARG A 550 24.21 -4.98 7.10
CA ARG A 550 25.10 -6.12 7.36
C ARG A 550 24.64 -7.33 6.56
N PHE A 551 25.62 -8.06 6.03
CA PHE A 551 25.47 -9.39 5.46
C PHE A 551 26.43 -10.36 6.17
N ALA A 552 25.88 -11.28 6.95
CA ALA A 552 26.61 -12.42 7.51
C ALA A 552 26.61 -13.54 6.45
N ALA A 553 27.64 -13.55 5.61
CA ALA A 553 27.64 -14.28 4.35
C ALA A 553 28.19 -15.70 4.50
N LYS A 554 27.57 -16.61 3.74
CA LYS A 554 27.94 -18.02 3.58
C LYS A 554 28.00 -18.33 2.07
N SER A 555 28.76 -19.36 1.70
CA SER A 555 28.85 -19.85 0.33
C SER A 555 28.73 -21.37 0.30
N THR A 556 28.14 -21.89 -0.77
CA THR A 556 28.14 -23.33 -1.09
C THR A 556 29.10 -23.66 -2.24
N ALA A 557 29.94 -22.72 -2.67
CA ALA A 557 30.95 -22.97 -3.70
C ALA A 557 31.91 -24.07 -3.22
N GLY A 558 32.04 -25.14 -4.02
CA GLY A 558 32.83 -26.33 -3.65
C GLY A 558 32.04 -27.43 -2.94
N GLY A 559 30.71 -27.30 -2.80
CA GLY A 559 29.82 -28.38 -2.36
C GLY A 559 29.56 -28.48 -0.86
N GLU A 560 30.25 -27.68 -0.04
CA GLU A 560 30.03 -27.56 1.41
C GLU A 560 29.66 -26.12 1.78
N VAL A 561 28.89 -25.95 2.85
CA VAL A 561 28.57 -24.61 3.39
C VAL A 561 29.79 -24.06 4.12
N LYS A 562 30.31 -22.92 3.65
CA LYS A 562 31.45 -22.21 4.23
C LYS A 562 31.04 -20.80 4.65
N ASP A 563 31.41 -20.41 5.87
CA ASP A 563 31.27 -19.02 6.33
C ASP A 563 32.30 -18.12 5.63
N LEU A 564 31.82 -17.02 5.04
CA LEU A 564 32.66 -16.01 4.40
C LEU A 564 32.97 -14.84 5.34
N GLY A 565 32.19 -14.67 6.41
CA GLY A 565 32.33 -13.60 7.40
C GLY A 565 31.29 -12.49 7.24
N SER A 566 31.64 -11.30 7.70
CA SER A 566 30.76 -10.13 7.70
C SER A 566 31.09 -9.18 6.55
N TYR A 567 30.05 -8.64 5.93
CA TYR A 567 30.14 -7.59 4.90
C TYR A 567 29.17 -6.46 5.22
N ASP A 568 29.56 -5.22 4.96
CA ASP A 568 28.67 -4.05 5.09
C ASP A 568 28.41 -3.43 3.71
N LEU A 569 27.14 -3.24 3.36
CA LEU A 569 26.69 -2.52 2.16
C LEU A 569 26.42 -1.05 2.53
N ASP A 570 27.08 -0.13 1.84
CA ASP A 570 27.00 1.32 2.09
C ASP A 570 25.95 2.04 1.23
N ALA A 571 25.90 3.38 1.30
CA ALA A 571 24.98 4.22 0.53
C ALA A 571 25.34 4.32 -0.97
N ASN A 572 26.57 3.96 -1.35
CA ASN A 572 27.03 3.93 -2.74
C ASN A 572 26.87 2.53 -3.36
N LEU A 573 26.19 1.63 -2.65
CA LEU A 573 26.06 0.21 -2.99
C LEU A 573 27.40 -0.50 -3.16
N LYS A 574 28.38 -0.18 -2.31
CA LYS A 574 29.62 -0.96 -2.19
C LYS A 574 29.46 -1.97 -1.06
N LEU A 575 29.62 -3.25 -1.39
CA LEU A 575 29.60 -4.35 -0.42
C LEU A 575 31.03 -4.65 0.00
N ILE A 576 31.39 -4.28 1.23
CA ILE A 576 32.78 -4.26 1.72
C ILE A 576 32.94 -5.32 2.80
N ARG A 577 33.98 -6.16 2.69
CA ARG A 577 34.32 -7.10 3.76
C ARG A 577 34.78 -6.36 5.02
N VAL A 578 34.27 -6.78 6.18
CA VAL A 578 34.64 -6.20 7.47
C VAL A 578 35.18 -7.26 8.41
N ASP A 579 36.24 -6.91 9.16
CA ASP A 579 36.78 -7.76 10.22
C ASP A 579 35.92 -7.65 11.48
N ASP A 580 34.92 -8.52 11.56
CA ASP A 580 34.02 -8.64 12.70
C ASP A 580 33.76 -10.13 12.98
N PRO A 581 34.66 -10.81 13.71
CA PRO A 581 34.55 -12.25 13.96
C PRO A 581 33.35 -12.62 14.84
N LYS A 582 32.77 -11.66 15.60
CA LYS A 582 31.57 -11.87 16.42
C LYS A 582 30.27 -11.56 15.69
N GLY A 583 30.35 -10.87 14.55
CA GLY A 583 29.20 -10.48 13.74
C GLY A 583 28.31 -11.66 13.32
N PRO A 584 28.87 -12.77 12.79
CA PRO A 584 28.07 -13.95 12.42
C PRO A 584 27.32 -14.58 13.60
N GLU A 585 28.00 -14.79 14.74
CA GLU A 585 27.38 -15.34 15.96
C GLU A 585 26.24 -14.44 16.46
N TRP A 586 26.46 -13.12 16.45
CA TRP A 586 25.41 -12.16 16.82
C TRP A 586 24.23 -12.19 15.84
N ALA A 587 24.48 -12.31 14.53
CA ALA A 587 23.43 -12.39 13.52
C ALA A 587 22.60 -13.67 13.66
N GLU A 588 23.24 -14.81 13.89
CA GLU A 588 22.53 -16.08 14.13
C GLU A 588 21.63 -16.01 15.38
N LYS A 589 22.04 -15.26 16.41
CA LYS A 589 21.22 -15.07 17.61
C LYS A 589 20.01 -14.15 17.41
N ASN A 590 20.19 -13.04 16.69
CA ASN A 590 19.18 -11.96 16.64
C ASN A 590 18.33 -11.96 15.35
N TYR A 591 18.79 -12.68 14.33
CA TYR A 591 18.19 -12.72 13.00
C TYR A 591 18.11 -14.15 12.45
N ALA A 592 18.03 -15.14 13.34
CA ALA A 592 17.79 -16.53 12.97
C ALA A 592 16.61 -16.65 11.99
N ILE A 593 16.72 -17.55 11.01
CA ILE A 593 15.59 -17.94 10.18
C ILE A 593 14.82 -19.02 10.95
N PRO A 594 13.52 -18.79 11.27
CA PRO A 594 12.76 -19.77 12.02
C PRO A 594 12.54 -21.04 11.20
N THR A 595 12.51 -22.18 11.88
CA THR A 595 12.28 -23.50 11.29
C THR A 595 10.90 -24.02 11.71
N ASN A 596 10.31 -24.91 10.90
CA ASN A 596 9.04 -25.58 11.20
C ASN A 596 7.85 -24.64 11.47
N VAL A 597 7.86 -23.44 10.87
CA VAL A 597 6.77 -22.45 10.99
C VAL A 597 5.66 -22.61 9.95
N ILE A 598 5.89 -23.40 8.91
CA ILE A 598 4.91 -23.82 7.91
C ILE A 598 5.00 -25.32 7.71
N THR A 599 3.89 -25.97 7.35
CA THR A 599 3.84 -27.40 7.04
C THR A 599 3.66 -27.58 5.53
N ILE A 600 4.45 -28.46 4.91
CA ILE A 600 4.27 -28.86 3.52
C ILE A 600 3.79 -30.30 3.52
N ASP A 601 2.59 -30.55 2.99
CA ASP A 601 2.08 -31.90 2.78
C ASP A 601 2.00 -32.23 1.28
N GLU A 602 1.50 -33.43 0.96
CA GLU A 602 1.44 -33.87 -0.43
C GLU A 602 0.52 -32.98 -1.29
N ALA A 603 -0.46 -32.32 -0.68
CA ALA A 603 -1.51 -31.55 -1.36
C ALA A 603 -1.15 -30.07 -1.49
N SER A 604 -0.55 -29.45 -0.46
CA SER A 604 -0.40 -27.99 -0.39
C SER A 604 0.61 -27.55 0.68
N VAL A 605 0.84 -26.24 0.77
CA VAL A 605 1.44 -25.65 1.98
C VAL A 605 0.32 -25.28 2.96
N LEU A 606 0.49 -25.63 4.22
CA LEU A 606 -0.42 -25.34 5.32
C LEU A 606 0.23 -24.35 6.30
N ASN A 607 -0.46 -23.23 6.52
CA ASN A 607 -0.18 -22.31 7.61
C ASN A 607 -1.24 -22.45 8.71
N ILE A 608 -0.82 -22.33 9.98
CA ILE A 608 -1.71 -22.19 11.13
C ILE A 608 -1.43 -20.80 11.71
N ASP A 609 -2.41 -19.90 11.60
CA ASP A 609 -2.23 -18.52 12.02
C ASP A 609 -2.25 -18.34 13.55
N GLU A 610 -2.09 -17.09 14.00
CA GLU A 610 -2.05 -16.76 15.42
C GLU A 610 -3.35 -17.05 16.17
N GLN A 611 -4.47 -17.20 15.44
CA GLN A 611 -5.78 -17.57 15.98
C GLN A 611 -6.04 -19.09 15.89
N GLY A 612 -5.07 -19.88 15.43
CA GLY A 612 -5.21 -21.33 15.26
C GLY A 612 -6.00 -21.75 14.02
N ARG A 613 -6.30 -20.82 13.10
CA ARG A 613 -7.01 -21.12 11.86
C ARG A 613 -6.05 -21.70 10.83
N ARG A 614 -6.54 -22.64 10.05
CA ARG A 614 -5.78 -23.41 9.06
C ARG A 614 -6.00 -22.83 7.68
N TRP A 615 -4.92 -22.54 6.96
CA TRP A 615 -4.97 -21.91 5.64
C TRP A 615 -4.05 -22.65 4.68
N ARG A 616 -4.57 -23.05 3.51
CA ARG A 616 -3.80 -23.79 2.50
C ARG A 616 -3.44 -22.93 1.29
N LEU A 617 -2.16 -22.95 0.93
CA LEU A 617 -1.58 -22.22 -0.21
C LEU A 617 -1.11 -23.19 -1.30
N PRO A 618 -1.08 -22.75 -2.58
CA PRO A 618 -0.54 -23.55 -3.68
C PRO A 618 0.96 -23.84 -3.53
N LYS A 619 1.38 -24.99 -4.06
CA LYS A 619 2.78 -25.34 -4.24
C LYS A 619 3.27 -24.82 -5.59
N GLY A 620 4.47 -24.25 -5.61
CA GLY A 620 5.27 -24.00 -6.81
C GLY A 620 6.14 -25.20 -7.19
N ASP A 621 7.41 -24.94 -7.53
CA ASP A 621 8.39 -25.96 -7.91
C ASP A 621 8.60 -27.01 -6.79
N LEU A 622 8.69 -28.29 -7.14
CA LEU A 622 8.85 -29.40 -6.18
C LEU A 622 10.16 -29.33 -5.39
N ALA A 623 11.18 -28.62 -5.88
CA ALA A 623 12.41 -28.43 -5.14
C ALA A 623 12.16 -27.75 -3.77
N PHE A 624 11.09 -26.95 -3.63
CA PHE A 624 10.72 -26.31 -2.37
C PHE A 624 10.06 -27.25 -1.34
N ASP A 625 9.84 -28.54 -1.68
CA ASP A 625 9.49 -29.57 -0.69
C ASP A 625 10.65 -29.86 0.28
N HIS A 626 11.85 -29.38 -0.06
CA HIS A 626 13.05 -29.48 0.74
C HIS A 626 13.66 -28.12 1.02
N VAL A 627 14.32 -28.01 2.19
CA VAL A 627 15.08 -26.83 2.59
C VAL A 627 16.15 -26.46 1.55
N GLY A 628 16.50 -25.18 1.50
CA GLY A 628 17.47 -24.67 0.56
C GLY A 628 18.91 -25.06 0.92
N PRO A 629 19.90 -24.68 0.09
CA PRO A 629 21.32 -25.05 0.26
C PRO A 629 21.96 -24.60 1.58
N PHE A 630 21.39 -23.60 2.26
CA PHE A 630 21.85 -23.11 3.57
C PHE A 630 20.92 -23.52 4.73
N GLY A 631 19.91 -24.36 4.48
CA GLY A 631 18.86 -24.69 5.44
C GLY A 631 17.56 -23.93 5.16
N ALA A 632 16.84 -23.56 6.22
CA ALA A 632 15.58 -22.84 6.09
C ALA A 632 15.74 -21.48 5.40
N GLU A 633 14.78 -21.13 4.56
CA GLU A 633 14.69 -19.85 3.86
C GLU A 633 13.71 -18.95 4.60
N ARG A 634 13.95 -17.63 4.64
CA ARG A 634 13.03 -16.71 5.32
C ARG A 634 11.66 -16.73 4.65
N VAL A 635 10.63 -17.03 5.43
CA VAL A 635 9.26 -17.11 4.94
C VAL A 635 8.47 -15.83 5.12
N ASP A 636 8.80 -14.98 6.09
CA ASP A 636 8.04 -13.76 6.37
C ASP A 636 8.95 -12.65 6.91
N ARG A 637 8.76 -11.42 6.43
CA ARG A 637 9.43 -10.22 6.92
C ARG A 637 8.66 -8.96 6.53
N GLU A 638 8.70 -7.98 7.41
CA GLU A 638 8.29 -6.61 7.08
C GLU A 638 9.32 -5.95 6.14
N VAL A 639 8.86 -5.50 4.97
CA VAL A 639 9.71 -4.86 3.94
C VAL A 639 9.22 -3.46 3.54
N CYS A 640 8.01 -3.10 3.92
CA CYS A 640 7.59 -1.70 4.06
C CYS A 640 6.97 -1.58 5.44
N THR A 641 6.97 -0.41 6.04
CA THR A 641 6.41 -0.21 7.38
C THR A 641 5.01 -0.81 7.47
N GLU A 642 4.79 -1.70 8.45
CA GLU A 642 3.55 -2.45 8.67
C GLU A 642 3.03 -3.28 7.47
N ARG A 643 3.94 -3.73 6.58
CA ARG A 643 3.63 -4.58 5.41
C ARG A 643 4.55 -5.78 5.34
N ASP A 644 3.97 -6.95 5.55
CA ASP A 644 4.67 -8.21 5.40
C ASP A 644 4.69 -8.68 3.96
N LEU A 645 5.87 -9.13 3.56
CA LEU A 645 6.07 -9.92 2.36
C LEU A 645 6.27 -11.37 2.80
N LEU A 646 5.33 -12.23 2.44
CA LEU A 646 5.41 -13.66 2.71
C LEU A 646 6.03 -14.37 1.49
N ASN A 647 7.06 -15.20 1.69
CA ASN A 647 7.74 -16.01 0.69
C ASN A 647 7.50 -17.50 0.98
N VAL A 648 6.65 -18.14 0.18
CA VAL A 648 6.30 -19.55 0.38
C VAL A 648 6.29 -20.29 -0.95
N HIS A 649 7.05 -21.38 -1.01
CA HIS A 649 7.05 -22.36 -2.10
C HIS A 649 7.27 -21.75 -3.50
N GLY A 650 8.15 -20.73 -3.57
CA GLY A 650 8.47 -20.04 -4.82
C GLY A 650 7.50 -18.93 -5.21
N THR A 651 6.64 -18.46 -4.30
CA THR A 651 5.70 -17.35 -4.52
C THR A 651 5.79 -16.32 -3.40
N PHE A 652 5.82 -15.06 -3.79
CA PHE A 652 5.65 -13.93 -2.88
C PHE A 652 4.17 -13.58 -2.72
N TYR A 653 3.77 -13.25 -1.50
CA TYR A 653 2.42 -12.82 -1.13
C TYR A 653 2.50 -11.54 -0.30
N GLU A 654 1.53 -10.64 -0.53
CA GLU A 654 1.26 -9.56 0.40
C GLU A 654 0.47 -10.13 1.57
N LEU A 655 0.98 -9.94 2.79
CA LEU A 655 0.37 -10.42 4.02
C LEU A 655 -0.05 -9.23 4.89
N PRO A 656 -1.36 -8.90 4.96
CA PRO A 656 -1.88 -7.86 5.85
C PRO A 656 -1.57 -8.15 7.32
N ALA A 657 -1.32 -7.12 8.13
CA ALA A 657 -1.16 -7.23 9.58
C ALA A 657 -2.36 -7.93 10.26
N GLU A 658 -2.15 -8.56 11.42
CA GLU A 658 -3.21 -9.33 12.10
C GLU A 658 -4.45 -8.49 12.43
N ASN A 659 -4.24 -7.23 12.83
CA ASN A 659 -5.29 -6.24 13.09
C ASN A 659 -5.94 -5.67 11.81
N ALA A 660 -5.42 -6.00 10.63
CA ALA A 660 -5.96 -5.68 9.31
C ALA A 660 -6.49 -6.94 8.58
N GLY A 661 -6.83 -7.99 9.34
CA GLY A 661 -7.42 -9.24 8.84
C GLY A 661 -6.42 -10.39 8.67
N GLY A 662 -5.12 -10.13 8.81
CA GLY A 662 -4.09 -11.16 8.88
C GLY A 662 -4.08 -12.09 7.66
N PHE A 663 -3.81 -13.35 7.94
CA PHE A 663 -3.70 -14.38 6.90
C PHE A 663 -4.99 -14.59 6.09
N ALA A 664 -6.17 -14.31 6.65
CA ALA A 664 -7.45 -14.43 5.94
C ALA A 664 -7.56 -13.48 4.72
N LYS A 665 -6.69 -12.47 4.66
CA LYS A 665 -6.64 -11.45 3.61
C LYS A 665 -5.39 -11.51 2.74
N VAL A 666 -4.57 -12.55 2.88
CA VAL A 666 -3.35 -12.78 2.07
C VAL A 666 -3.69 -12.79 0.57
N ARG A 667 -2.82 -12.23 -0.26
CA ARG A 667 -2.92 -12.35 -1.74
C ARG A 667 -1.55 -12.57 -2.38
N PRO A 668 -1.48 -13.32 -3.48
CA PRO A 668 -0.22 -13.52 -4.19
C PRO A 668 0.19 -12.26 -4.96
N VAL A 669 1.50 -11.99 -5.00
CA VAL A 669 2.14 -10.94 -5.81
C VAL A 669 2.64 -11.55 -7.12
N ALA A 670 3.54 -12.53 -7.01
CA ALA A 670 4.16 -13.20 -8.15
C ALA A 670 4.83 -14.53 -7.75
N THR A 671 4.87 -15.47 -8.69
CA THR A 671 5.64 -16.72 -8.54
C THR A 671 7.04 -16.52 -9.08
N HIS A 672 8.03 -16.47 -8.20
CA HIS A 672 9.43 -16.21 -8.52
C HIS A 672 10.22 -17.49 -8.84
N ASN A 673 9.92 -18.62 -8.19
CA ASN A 673 10.73 -19.85 -8.27
C ASN A 673 12.24 -19.54 -8.14
N ARG A 674 12.63 -18.94 -7.02
CA ARG A 674 14.03 -18.62 -6.66
C ARG A 674 14.33 -19.08 -5.24
N ARG A 675 15.57 -19.53 -5.00
CA ARG A 675 16.12 -19.86 -3.67
C ARG A 675 16.55 -18.58 -2.97
N ILE A 676 15.56 -17.89 -2.40
CA ILE A 676 15.77 -16.65 -1.65
C ILE A 676 16.05 -17.04 -0.21
N HIS A 677 17.29 -16.88 0.23
CA HIS A 677 17.70 -17.31 1.55
C HIS A 677 17.19 -16.34 2.62
N ASP A 678 17.44 -15.05 2.44
CA ASP A 678 16.94 -13.97 3.29
C ASP A 678 16.65 -12.73 2.43
N TYR A 679 15.78 -11.85 2.93
CA TYR A 679 15.45 -10.57 2.30
C TYR A 679 15.17 -9.51 3.37
N CYS A 680 15.38 -8.24 3.07
CA CYS A 680 15.04 -7.13 3.96
C CYS A 680 14.96 -5.80 3.21
N SER A 681 14.57 -4.73 3.90
CA SER A 681 14.61 -3.37 3.35
C SER A 681 15.80 -2.56 3.84
N TYR A 682 16.39 -1.80 2.92
CA TYR A 682 17.52 -0.91 3.19
C TYR A 682 17.54 0.26 2.21
N ARG A 683 17.51 1.50 2.72
CA ARG A 683 17.52 2.75 1.93
C ARG A 683 16.43 2.80 0.87
N GLY A 684 15.25 2.29 1.20
CA GLY A 684 14.10 2.14 0.30
C GLY A 684 14.21 0.98 -0.71
N LEU A 685 15.32 0.25 -0.76
CA LEU A 685 15.49 -0.93 -1.60
C LEU A 685 15.04 -2.20 -0.87
N LEU A 686 14.44 -3.13 -1.60
CA LEU A 686 14.40 -4.55 -1.24
C LEU A 686 15.76 -5.16 -1.56
N VAL A 687 16.36 -5.84 -0.59
CA VAL A 687 17.64 -6.54 -0.72
C VAL A 687 17.40 -8.04 -0.51
N VAL A 688 18.01 -8.87 -1.35
CA VAL A 688 17.83 -10.34 -1.37
C VAL A 688 19.20 -11.04 -1.34
N SER A 689 19.31 -12.06 -0.50
CA SER A 689 20.41 -13.04 -0.51
C SER A 689 19.97 -14.37 -1.12
N GLY A 690 20.94 -15.19 -1.55
CA GLY A 690 20.67 -16.39 -2.36
C GLY A 690 20.99 -16.15 -3.84
N ILE A 691 22.23 -15.73 -4.13
CA ILE A 691 22.69 -15.32 -5.45
C ILE A 691 23.67 -16.36 -5.98
N GLU A 692 23.46 -16.82 -7.22
CA GLU A 692 24.35 -17.78 -7.87
C GLU A 692 25.80 -17.28 -7.95
N ALA A 693 26.77 -18.18 -7.88
CA ALA A 693 28.19 -17.82 -7.88
C ALA A 693 28.70 -17.24 -9.22
N GLY A 694 27.94 -17.39 -10.32
CA GLY A 694 28.37 -17.03 -11.67
C GLY A 694 28.53 -15.52 -11.93
N ASP A 695 29.20 -15.17 -13.03
CA ASP A 695 29.51 -13.78 -13.43
C ASP A 695 28.38 -13.08 -14.20
N THR A 696 27.14 -13.32 -13.78
CA THR A 696 25.96 -12.68 -14.38
C THR A 696 26.08 -11.16 -14.28
N LYS A 697 26.14 -10.50 -15.44
CA LYS A 697 26.19 -9.03 -15.53
C LYS A 697 24.78 -8.48 -15.38
N ASN A 698 24.48 -7.96 -14.21
CA ASN A 698 23.19 -7.37 -13.89
C ASN A 698 23.42 -6.18 -12.94
N PRO A 699 22.95 -4.96 -13.26
CA PRO A 699 23.09 -3.79 -12.39
C PRO A 699 22.49 -3.97 -11.00
N HIS A 700 21.53 -4.89 -10.86
CA HIS A 700 20.91 -5.22 -9.58
C HIS A 700 21.77 -6.14 -8.70
N LEU A 701 22.86 -6.71 -9.20
CA LEU A 701 23.76 -7.58 -8.44
C LEU A 701 24.95 -6.78 -7.91
N ILE A 702 25.00 -6.62 -6.59
CA ILE A 702 26.12 -6.00 -5.90
C ILE A 702 27.10 -7.08 -5.48
N THR A 703 28.28 -7.09 -6.10
CA THR A 703 29.37 -8.02 -5.76
C THR A 703 30.27 -7.41 -4.69
N SER A 704 30.70 -8.23 -3.74
CA SER A 704 31.66 -7.81 -2.71
C SER A 704 33.00 -7.38 -3.31
N ASP A 705 33.71 -6.51 -2.60
CA ASP A 705 35.05 -6.04 -2.96
C ASP A 705 36.10 -7.15 -3.12
N ASP A 706 35.96 -8.26 -2.39
CA ASP A 706 36.76 -9.48 -2.53
C ASP A 706 36.22 -10.49 -3.56
N GLY A 707 35.07 -10.21 -4.18
CA GLY A 707 34.43 -11.05 -5.18
C GLY A 707 33.79 -12.35 -4.66
N LEU A 708 33.74 -12.59 -3.34
CA LEU A 708 33.30 -13.87 -2.77
C LEU A 708 31.79 -14.01 -2.58
N CYS A 709 31.03 -12.92 -2.52
CA CYS A 709 29.58 -12.96 -2.33
C CYS A 709 28.85 -11.83 -3.06
N LYS A 710 27.53 -12.00 -3.22
CA LYS A 710 26.67 -11.06 -3.95
C LYS A 710 25.33 -10.87 -3.26
N LEU A 711 24.72 -9.70 -3.45
CA LEU A 711 23.34 -9.38 -3.07
C LEU A 711 22.57 -8.87 -4.28
N TRP A 712 21.28 -9.17 -4.37
CA TRP A 712 20.38 -8.51 -5.32
C TRP A 712 19.69 -7.33 -4.65
N VAL A 713 19.53 -6.22 -5.36
CA VAL A 713 18.83 -5.01 -4.88
C VAL A 713 17.80 -4.51 -5.90
N GLY A 714 16.66 -3.99 -5.44
CA GLY A 714 15.61 -3.43 -6.30
C GLY A 714 14.53 -2.71 -5.52
N ALA A 715 13.48 -2.22 -6.19
CA ALA A 715 12.27 -1.77 -5.52
C ALA A 715 11.41 -2.98 -5.13
N VAL A 716 10.63 -2.89 -4.03
CA VAL A 716 9.65 -3.95 -3.72
C VAL A 716 8.62 -4.14 -4.85
N ASP A 717 8.27 -3.06 -5.55
CA ASP A 717 7.38 -3.10 -6.71
C ASP A 717 8.02 -3.70 -7.97
N ASP A 718 9.33 -3.99 -7.98
CA ASP A 718 9.90 -4.84 -9.03
C ASP A 718 9.37 -6.26 -8.97
N LEU A 719 8.90 -6.75 -7.81
CA LEU A 719 8.39 -8.11 -7.65
C LEU A 719 7.25 -8.45 -8.63
N TRP A 720 6.49 -7.46 -9.10
CA TRP A 720 5.48 -7.66 -10.14
C TRP A 720 6.06 -8.22 -11.44
N LYS A 721 7.33 -7.92 -11.75
CA LYS A 721 8.07 -8.36 -12.94
C LYS A 721 8.53 -9.82 -12.88
N PHE A 722 8.33 -10.54 -11.77
CA PHE A 722 8.47 -12.01 -11.76
C PHE A 722 7.38 -12.70 -12.60
N GLY A 723 6.29 -11.98 -12.87
CA GLY A 723 5.17 -12.47 -13.66
C GLY A 723 3.94 -12.80 -12.82
N LYS A 724 2.92 -13.35 -13.48
CA LYS A 724 1.67 -13.73 -12.81
C LYS A 724 1.87 -14.86 -11.80
N PRO A 725 1.14 -14.87 -10.68
CA PRO A 725 1.20 -15.93 -9.70
C PRO A 725 0.58 -17.22 -10.24
N ARG A 726 1.18 -18.35 -9.88
CA ARG A 726 0.85 -19.70 -10.37
C ARG A 726 1.07 -20.71 -9.27
N GLY A 727 0.50 -21.90 -9.42
CA GLY A 727 0.75 -22.99 -8.48
C GLY A 727 -0.27 -24.12 -8.62
N VAL A 728 0.03 -25.22 -7.94
CA VAL A 728 -0.81 -26.42 -7.92
C VAL A 728 -0.97 -26.88 -6.48
N GLY A 729 -2.16 -27.32 -6.12
CA GLY A 729 -2.40 -27.94 -4.83
C GLY A 729 -3.86 -27.91 -4.46
N GLY A 730 -4.20 -28.27 -3.24
CA GLY A 730 -5.59 -28.18 -2.80
C GLY A 730 -5.79 -28.66 -1.38
N PRO A 731 -7.05 -28.75 -0.93
CA PRO A 731 -7.35 -29.20 0.42
C PRO A 731 -7.01 -30.67 0.67
N TRP A 732 -7.06 -31.51 -0.38
CA TRP A 732 -6.94 -32.97 -0.24
C TRP A 732 -6.10 -33.58 -1.37
N LYS A 733 -5.28 -34.55 -0.99
CA LYS A 733 -4.64 -35.51 -1.89
C LYS A 733 -4.64 -36.86 -1.22
N GLN A 734 -5.35 -37.82 -1.82
CA GLN A 734 -5.57 -39.16 -1.26
C GLN A 734 -5.94 -39.15 0.23
N THR A 735 -6.79 -38.18 0.63
CA THR A 735 -7.13 -37.90 2.02
C THR A 735 -8.42 -38.61 2.40
N LYS A 736 -8.47 -39.24 3.57
CA LYS A 736 -9.74 -39.75 4.13
C LYS A 736 -10.61 -38.58 4.55
N VAL A 737 -11.77 -38.44 3.94
CA VAL A 737 -12.74 -37.37 4.19
C VAL A 737 -14.03 -37.94 4.76
N THR A 738 -14.64 -37.19 5.68
CA THR A 738 -15.92 -37.54 6.30
C THR A 738 -17.04 -36.80 5.58
N ALA A 739 -18.16 -37.49 5.35
CA ALA A 739 -19.38 -36.91 4.82
C ALA A 739 -19.77 -35.66 5.60
N LYS A 740 -20.08 -34.58 4.87
CA LYS A 740 -20.55 -33.28 5.38
C LYS A 740 -19.50 -32.47 6.16
N GLU A 741 -18.29 -32.97 6.35
CA GLU A 741 -17.19 -32.19 6.93
C GLU A 741 -16.55 -31.29 5.87
N VAL A 742 -16.31 -30.03 6.24
CA VAL A 742 -15.66 -29.05 5.37
C VAL A 742 -14.16 -29.31 5.31
N SER A 743 -13.57 -29.09 4.14
CA SER A 743 -12.11 -29.03 4.02
C SER A 743 -11.53 -27.78 4.69
N ASP A 744 -10.22 -27.80 4.93
CA ASP A 744 -9.46 -26.57 5.17
C ASP A 744 -9.68 -25.59 3.98
N PRO A 745 -9.76 -24.27 4.23
CA PRO A 745 -9.77 -23.24 3.19
C PRO A 745 -8.52 -23.28 2.32
N TYR A 746 -8.72 -23.19 1.00
CA TYR A 746 -7.66 -23.09 0.00
C TYR A 746 -7.70 -21.73 -0.72
N LEU A 747 -6.55 -21.09 -0.89
CA LEU A 747 -6.45 -19.74 -1.44
C LEU A 747 -6.94 -19.70 -2.90
N MET A 748 -7.82 -18.75 -3.21
CA MET A 748 -8.47 -18.61 -4.52
C MET A 748 -8.23 -17.24 -5.19
N THR A 749 -7.86 -16.23 -4.41
CA THR A 749 -7.70 -14.85 -4.91
C THR A 749 -6.40 -14.63 -5.67
N GLY A 750 -6.41 -13.72 -6.64
CA GLY A 750 -5.20 -13.21 -7.30
C GLY A 750 -4.63 -14.08 -8.43
N TYR A 751 -5.22 -15.25 -8.68
CA TYR A 751 -4.85 -16.11 -9.80
C TYR A 751 -5.72 -15.82 -11.03
N ASP A 752 -5.12 -15.91 -12.22
CA ASP A 752 -5.77 -15.70 -13.51
C ASP A 752 -6.68 -16.89 -13.87
N GLN A 753 -6.10 -17.94 -14.44
CA GLN A 753 -6.84 -19.15 -14.82
C GLN A 753 -6.91 -20.13 -13.66
N LYS A 754 -8.10 -20.67 -13.40
CA LYS A 754 -8.35 -21.54 -12.25
C LYS A 754 -9.09 -22.80 -12.70
N ARG A 755 -8.53 -23.95 -12.37
CA ARG A 755 -9.14 -25.27 -12.64
C ARG A 755 -9.11 -26.12 -11.39
N LEU A 756 -10.11 -26.96 -11.21
CA LEU A 756 -10.22 -27.93 -10.12
C LEU A 756 -10.38 -29.33 -10.71
N THR A 757 -9.59 -30.28 -10.21
CA THR A 757 -9.74 -31.71 -10.49
C THR A 757 -10.12 -32.43 -9.20
N ILE A 758 -11.21 -33.21 -9.23
CA ILE A 758 -11.70 -34.00 -8.10
C ILE A 758 -11.75 -35.47 -8.49
N GLU A 759 -11.24 -36.35 -7.63
CA GLU A 759 -11.32 -37.81 -7.75
C GLU A 759 -11.54 -38.44 -6.36
N HIS A 760 -12.09 -39.65 -6.32
CA HIS A 760 -12.30 -40.39 -5.08
C HIS A 760 -12.20 -41.91 -5.23
N GLY A 761 -11.96 -42.61 -4.12
CA GLY A 761 -11.87 -44.06 -4.03
C GLY A 761 -13.17 -44.81 -3.71
N ALA A 762 -14.32 -44.13 -3.61
CA ALA A 762 -15.61 -44.79 -3.37
C ALA A 762 -16.13 -45.59 -4.60
N ALA A 763 -16.91 -46.65 -4.33
CA ALA A 763 -17.49 -47.53 -5.36
C ALA A 763 -18.74 -46.96 -6.06
N LYS A 764 -19.28 -45.85 -5.55
CA LYS A 764 -20.43 -45.13 -6.12
C LYS A 764 -20.04 -43.67 -6.33
N ALA A 765 -20.80 -42.97 -7.16
CA ALA A 765 -20.61 -41.54 -7.36
C ALA A 765 -20.74 -40.78 -6.02
N VAL A 766 -19.90 -39.76 -5.84
CA VAL A 766 -19.93 -38.88 -4.66
C VAL A 766 -20.17 -37.45 -5.11
N THR A 767 -21.08 -36.76 -4.44
CA THR A 767 -21.31 -35.33 -4.69
C THR A 767 -20.38 -34.50 -3.83
N PHE A 768 -19.73 -33.51 -4.42
CA PHE A 768 -18.93 -32.52 -3.71
C PHE A 768 -19.59 -31.16 -3.82
N ARG A 769 -19.90 -30.55 -2.67
CA ARG A 769 -20.32 -29.15 -2.61
C ARG A 769 -19.08 -28.26 -2.51
N ILE A 770 -18.98 -27.31 -3.42
CA ILE A 770 -17.93 -26.30 -3.46
C ILE A 770 -18.49 -25.02 -2.82
N GLU A 771 -17.80 -24.52 -1.81
CA GLU A 771 -18.17 -23.29 -1.09
C GLU A 771 -17.05 -22.25 -1.24
N ALA A 772 -17.43 -20.98 -1.34
CA ALA A 772 -16.52 -19.86 -1.49
C ALA A 772 -16.76 -18.80 -0.42
N ASP A 773 -15.68 -18.24 0.13
CA ASP A 773 -15.70 -17.01 0.90
C ASP A 773 -15.21 -15.86 0.01
N PHE A 774 -16.17 -15.08 -0.48
CA PHE A 774 -15.92 -13.94 -1.37
C PHE A 774 -15.24 -12.76 -0.67
N THR A 775 -15.37 -12.70 0.64
CA THR A 775 -15.00 -11.54 1.45
C THR A 775 -13.72 -11.76 2.23
N GLY A 776 -13.35 -13.01 2.54
CA GLY A 776 -12.26 -13.33 3.45
C GLY A 776 -12.62 -13.09 4.92
N THR A 777 -13.91 -12.93 5.23
CA THR A 777 -14.42 -12.69 6.60
C THR A 777 -15.17 -13.90 7.17
N GLY A 778 -15.04 -15.07 6.55
CA GLY A 778 -15.72 -16.30 6.97
C GLY A 778 -17.19 -16.40 6.52
N THR A 779 -17.64 -15.54 5.61
CA THR A 779 -19.00 -15.59 5.05
C THR A 779 -19.04 -16.55 3.86
N TRP A 780 -19.15 -17.84 4.16
CA TRP A 780 -19.18 -18.92 3.17
C TRP A 780 -20.52 -19.02 2.44
N SER A 781 -20.46 -19.17 1.11
CA SER A 781 -21.63 -19.35 0.24
C SER A 781 -21.41 -20.53 -0.69
N LYS A 782 -22.48 -21.27 -1.00
CA LYS A 782 -22.44 -22.34 -2.00
C LYS A 782 -22.12 -21.73 -3.36
N TYR A 783 -21.07 -22.24 -4.01
CA TYR A 783 -20.76 -21.92 -5.40
C TYR A 783 -21.47 -22.93 -6.33
N GLU A 784 -21.21 -24.22 -6.14
CA GLU A 784 -21.71 -25.28 -7.02
C GLU A 784 -21.73 -26.63 -6.28
N GLU A 785 -22.52 -27.58 -6.77
CA GLU A 785 -22.46 -29.00 -6.39
C GLU A 785 -22.15 -29.81 -7.63
N VAL A 786 -21.18 -30.71 -7.52
CA VAL A 786 -20.72 -31.53 -8.64
C VAL A 786 -20.72 -32.99 -8.25
N GLU A 787 -21.29 -33.84 -9.11
CA GLU A 787 -21.27 -35.29 -8.94
C GLU A 787 -20.03 -35.86 -9.64
N VAL A 788 -19.19 -36.57 -8.88
CA VAL A 788 -17.98 -37.22 -9.38
C VAL A 788 -18.27 -38.72 -9.52
N PRO A 789 -18.16 -39.33 -10.72
CA PRO A 789 -18.37 -40.75 -10.91
C PRO A 789 -17.29 -41.61 -10.26
N ALA A 790 -17.65 -42.83 -9.83
CA ALA A 790 -16.69 -43.80 -9.31
C ALA A 790 -15.61 -44.15 -10.37
N GLY A 791 -14.35 -44.16 -9.96
CA GLY A 791 -13.22 -44.52 -10.82
C GLY A 791 -12.83 -43.47 -11.87
N ALA A 792 -13.42 -42.27 -11.84
CA ALA A 792 -13.12 -41.18 -12.77
C ALA A 792 -12.81 -39.87 -12.03
N ALA A 793 -12.07 -38.98 -12.71
CA ALA A 793 -11.83 -37.63 -12.24
C ALA A 793 -12.78 -36.64 -12.93
N LEU A 794 -13.37 -35.73 -12.16
CA LEU A 794 -14.08 -34.57 -12.67
C LEU A 794 -13.10 -33.41 -12.85
N LYS A 795 -13.20 -32.68 -13.97
CA LYS A 795 -12.47 -31.43 -14.20
C LYS A 795 -13.44 -30.26 -14.31
N HIS A 796 -13.22 -29.24 -13.50
CA HIS A 796 -14.00 -28.01 -13.47
C HIS A 796 -13.13 -26.82 -13.84
N VAL A 797 -13.64 -25.92 -14.69
CA VAL A 797 -12.97 -24.68 -15.08
C VAL A 797 -13.79 -23.52 -14.52
N PHE A 798 -13.18 -22.68 -13.68
CA PHE A 798 -13.87 -21.52 -13.14
C PHE A 798 -13.99 -20.43 -14.21
N PRO A 799 -15.13 -19.72 -14.30
CA PRO A 799 -15.29 -18.57 -15.17
C PRO A 799 -14.23 -17.48 -14.90
N ALA A 800 -13.85 -16.71 -15.92
CA ALA A 800 -12.86 -15.63 -15.78
C ALA A 800 -13.30 -14.54 -14.79
N ASP A 801 -14.60 -14.31 -14.65
CA ASP A 801 -15.20 -13.39 -13.70
C ASP A 801 -15.50 -14.03 -12.32
N PHE A 802 -14.99 -15.24 -12.06
CA PHE A 802 -15.01 -15.86 -10.74
C PHE A 802 -13.77 -15.46 -9.93
N SER A 803 -14.03 -14.87 -8.76
CA SER A 803 -13.02 -14.55 -7.75
C SER A 803 -13.63 -14.68 -6.36
N ALA A 804 -12.85 -15.17 -5.42
CA ALA A 804 -13.15 -15.27 -4.02
C ALA A 804 -11.81 -15.22 -3.25
N TYR A 805 -11.84 -14.96 -1.95
CA TYR A 805 -10.65 -15.09 -1.12
C TYR A 805 -10.27 -16.56 -0.94
N TRP A 806 -11.23 -17.37 -0.52
CA TRP A 806 -11.03 -18.78 -0.18
C TRP A 806 -12.09 -19.67 -0.80
N VAL A 807 -11.71 -20.93 -1.05
CA VAL A 807 -12.61 -22.01 -1.47
C VAL A 807 -12.43 -23.22 -0.54
N ARG A 808 -13.51 -23.98 -0.35
CA ARG A 808 -13.48 -25.26 0.39
C ARG A 808 -14.45 -26.26 -0.23
N LEU A 809 -14.26 -27.54 0.06
CA LEU A 809 -15.10 -28.63 -0.43
C LEU A 809 -15.78 -29.37 0.73
N VAL A 810 -16.96 -29.92 0.45
CA VAL A 810 -17.73 -30.78 1.38
C VAL A 810 -18.18 -32.03 0.62
N PRO A 811 -17.77 -33.24 1.02
CA PRO A 811 -18.20 -34.46 0.35
C PRO A 811 -19.56 -34.92 0.89
N SER A 812 -20.38 -35.56 0.07
CA SER A 812 -21.65 -36.14 0.50
C SER A 812 -21.48 -37.45 1.28
N GLU A 813 -20.36 -38.14 1.08
CA GLU A 813 -20.08 -39.49 1.59
C GLU A 813 -18.66 -39.62 2.14
N ASN A 814 -18.46 -40.56 3.07
CA ASN A 814 -17.12 -40.93 3.53
C ASN A 814 -16.34 -41.57 2.37
N CYS A 815 -15.15 -41.07 2.07
CA CYS A 815 -14.30 -41.66 1.03
C CYS A 815 -12.84 -41.24 1.20
N THR A 816 -11.93 -41.81 0.40
CA THR A 816 -10.62 -41.23 0.16
C THR A 816 -10.74 -40.33 -1.06
N ALA A 817 -10.42 -39.04 -0.95
CA ALA A 817 -10.60 -38.04 -1.99
C ALA A 817 -9.32 -37.26 -2.29
N THR A 818 -9.20 -36.79 -3.53
CA THR A 818 -8.21 -35.81 -3.97
C THR A 818 -8.98 -34.65 -4.60
N ALA A 819 -8.65 -33.43 -4.23
CA ALA A 819 -9.20 -32.21 -4.80
C ALA A 819 -8.06 -31.22 -5.03
N ILE A 820 -7.62 -31.10 -6.28
CA ILE A 820 -6.44 -30.32 -6.67
C ILE A 820 -6.83 -29.21 -7.63
N PHE A 821 -6.47 -28.00 -7.24
CA PHE A 821 -6.52 -26.79 -8.04
C PHE A 821 -5.24 -26.60 -8.83
N THR A 822 -5.37 -26.03 -10.01
CA THR A 822 -4.27 -25.60 -10.88
C THR A 822 -4.47 -24.15 -11.27
N TYR A 823 -3.46 -23.33 -11.02
CA TYR A 823 -3.42 -21.90 -11.32
C TYR A 823 -2.30 -21.59 -12.32
N GLU A 824 -2.64 -20.89 -13.41
CA GLU A 824 -1.75 -20.64 -14.56
C GLU A 824 -1.60 -19.18 -14.96
#